data_AF-A0A5J5IL60-F1
#
_entry.id   AF-A0A5J5IL60-F1
#
_cell.length_a   1.000
_cell.length_b   1.000
_cell.length_c   1.000
_cell.angle_alpha   90.00
_cell.angle_beta   90.00
_cell.angle_gamma   90.00
#
_symmetry.space_group_name_H-M   'P 1'
#
loop_
_entity.id
_entity.type
_entity.pdbx_description
1 polymer ?
#
loop_
_entity_poly.entity_id
_entity_poly.type
_entity_poly.pdbx_seq_one_letter_code
_entity_poly.pdbx_strand_id
1 'polypeptide(L)'
;MTILRSALSSGSNFMRDGNNKFYSNVQWETYALYPAGVTIQQNYFGVDTCLGNMSFILKGNAALTTNGNGNNYVAGNVIIDGQGARKWVEFTGGTGNNFYVGGNFTVKNFTPFAETGVGNTNVHLRNLFITGTDTVGTFYCTTGDVSNSSFNGNFKLIADSNQTYALNYSSFLGANNLFQSGNLEFHDNKFGQNGIGSTILRTSYNEGGSFLMRDGLNKFFGNVQWETYALYPGSTTIQQNYYGADSCSGNMSFILKGNSYLTTNGNGNNYVAGNVVIDGQGARKWVQFTGGAGNTFNVGGNFTVKNFSPAAESGVGHTNVYLRNLFVAGTDTVGTFYCITGDINNSIFHGNFKLIADSIYIFALANSSFLGADNYFQSGSLDVQNNKMGQTNLGTTILKTAQNGGGLIYMRDGNNKFFGDVQWLAIAPPTGSTYFQQTFYGPDSCLGNLTVSAEGAASVNFAGNNLYIGKGLSLQNNGSGTIVHDNGSSAIYFIGADTANYSYSGSGAVPSLRNIGISRQGGLRLLSPLTCSGLILTRGIILSSSSNPMQLTNGAVVTGGGDSSYVDGALVKTGNTAFTFPLGENNVYAPISITAPALSTDVFKAQYFKTNPGIVYDSTQHDASLNHISRSEYWLLDRTNGTSTPKVTLSWNANRSGPVDMMNDLRIARWDGTAWKDEGNGNISGTNDEGTIQSLNNISNFSPLQ
;
A
#
# COMPACT_ATOMS: atom_id res chain seq x y z
N MET A 1 15.39 -53.44 38.50
CA MET A 1 15.13 -52.00 38.70
C MET A 1 15.73 -51.60 40.03
N THR A 2 16.63 -50.63 40.04
CA THR A 2 17.24 -50.06 41.24
C THR A 2 16.39 -48.90 41.74
N ILE A 3 16.09 -48.84 43.05
CA ILE A 3 15.32 -47.74 43.64
C ILE A 3 16.16 -47.11 44.76
N LEU A 4 16.39 -45.80 44.66
CA LEU A 4 17.10 -44.98 45.63
C LEU A 4 16.10 -44.01 46.26
N ARG A 5 15.98 -44.00 47.58
CA ARG A 5 14.98 -43.17 48.28
C ARG A 5 15.59 -42.28 49.35
N SER A 6 15.07 -41.07 49.47
CA SER A 6 15.34 -40.16 50.58
C SER A 6 14.06 -39.45 51.01
N ALA A 7 13.86 -39.30 52.31
CA ALA A 7 12.72 -38.58 52.87
C ALA A 7 13.16 -37.76 54.08
N LEU A 8 12.67 -36.52 54.20
CA LEU A 8 12.87 -35.68 55.38
C LEU A 8 11.62 -34.91 55.77
N SER A 9 11.47 -34.70 57.07
CA SER A 9 10.44 -33.85 57.69
C SER A 9 10.97 -32.48 58.16
N SER A 10 12.29 -32.28 58.25
CA SER A 10 12.94 -31.01 58.60
C SER A 10 14.36 -30.90 58.03
N GLY A 11 14.86 -29.69 57.77
CA GLY A 11 16.23 -29.43 57.27
C GLY A 11 16.41 -29.60 55.75
N SER A 12 17.67 -29.68 55.30
CA SER A 12 18.03 -29.86 53.89
C SER A 12 18.96 -31.07 53.72
N ASN A 13 18.72 -31.93 52.73
CA ASN A 13 19.57 -33.08 52.44
C ASN A 13 19.87 -33.24 50.94
N PHE A 14 20.96 -33.94 50.63
CA PHE A 14 21.41 -34.23 49.28
C PHE A 14 21.51 -35.74 49.04
N MET A 15 20.90 -36.21 47.95
CA MET A 15 21.20 -37.53 47.37
C MET A 15 22.24 -37.34 46.29
N ARG A 16 23.51 -37.62 46.60
CA ARG A 16 24.63 -37.47 45.67
C ARG A 16 25.05 -38.81 45.11
N ASP A 17 25.28 -38.87 43.82
CA ASP A 17 25.90 -40.00 43.14
C ASP A 17 26.97 -39.53 42.14
N GLY A 18 27.42 -40.41 41.28
CA GLY A 18 28.50 -40.20 40.31
C GLY A 18 29.38 -41.43 40.11
N ASN A 19 29.93 -41.57 38.91
CA ASN A 19 30.70 -42.75 38.46
C ASN A 19 29.92 -44.07 38.50
N ASN A 20 28.58 -44.03 38.37
CA ASN A 20 27.75 -45.23 38.42
C ASN A 20 27.44 -45.77 37.02
N LYS A 21 27.31 -47.11 36.95
CA LYS A 21 26.80 -47.83 35.76
C LYS A 21 25.57 -48.65 36.15
N PHE A 22 24.42 -48.22 35.69
CA PHE A 22 23.16 -48.93 35.88
C PHE A 22 22.85 -49.79 34.63
N TYR A 23 22.90 -51.12 34.78
CA TYR A 23 22.59 -52.05 33.69
C TYR A 23 21.09 -52.36 33.52
N SER A 24 20.22 -51.73 34.32
CA SER A 24 18.76 -51.86 34.24
C SER A 24 18.09 -50.54 34.65
N ASN A 25 16.76 -50.50 34.66
CA ASN A 25 16.01 -49.30 35.08
C ASN A 25 16.44 -48.84 36.49
N VAL A 26 16.52 -47.52 36.68
CA VAL A 26 16.83 -46.88 37.97
C VAL A 26 15.80 -45.79 38.29
N GLN A 27 15.47 -45.66 39.56
CA GLN A 27 14.53 -44.67 40.06
C GLN A 27 15.05 -44.00 41.32
N TRP A 28 15.02 -42.67 41.34
CA TRP A 28 15.20 -41.87 42.53
C TRP A 28 13.84 -41.39 43.02
N GLU A 29 13.59 -41.52 44.31
CA GLU A 29 12.39 -40.96 44.95
C GLU A 29 12.79 -40.08 46.12
N THR A 30 12.29 -38.85 46.12
CA THR A 30 12.47 -37.90 47.22
C THR A 30 11.13 -37.51 47.81
N TYR A 31 11.10 -37.29 49.13
CA TYR A 31 9.99 -36.67 49.83
C TYR A 31 10.49 -35.59 50.79
N ALA A 32 9.99 -34.37 50.63
CA ALA A 32 10.31 -33.25 51.52
C ALA A 32 9.09 -32.39 51.82
N LEU A 33 8.75 -32.19 53.10
CA LEU A 33 7.68 -31.27 53.51
C LEU A 33 8.21 -29.83 53.53
N TYR A 34 7.53 -28.89 52.88
CA TYR A 34 7.95 -27.48 52.90
C TYR A 34 8.01 -26.93 54.35
N PRO A 35 9.04 -26.14 54.73
CA PRO A 35 10.13 -25.58 53.91
C PRO A 35 11.37 -26.47 53.74
N ALA A 36 11.37 -27.68 54.30
CA ALA A 36 12.48 -28.64 54.16
C ALA A 36 12.70 -29.01 52.69
N GLY A 37 13.93 -29.37 52.32
CA GLY A 37 14.31 -29.65 50.93
C GLY A 37 15.14 -30.90 50.78
N VAL A 38 14.85 -31.71 49.76
CA VAL A 38 15.74 -32.80 49.34
C VAL A 38 16.16 -32.56 47.90
N THR A 39 17.47 -32.55 47.66
CA THR A 39 18.03 -32.36 46.32
C THR A 39 18.68 -33.66 45.84
N ILE A 40 18.22 -34.20 44.72
CA ILE A 40 18.98 -35.19 43.97
C ILE A 40 20.06 -34.44 43.22
N GLN A 41 21.31 -34.77 43.51
CA GLN A 41 22.51 -34.23 42.90
C GLN A 41 23.13 -35.35 42.06
N GLN A 42 22.64 -35.48 40.83
CA GLN A 42 23.21 -36.40 39.85
C GLN A 42 24.67 -36.05 39.57
N ASN A 43 25.47 -37.04 39.18
CA ASN A 43 26.84 -36.90 38.70
C ASN A 43 27.75 -36.00 39.55
N TYR A 44 27.53 -35.97 40.86
CA TYR A 44 28.31 -35.18 41.81
C TYR A 44 29.77 -35.67 41.88
N PHE A 45 30.00 -36.98 41.84
CA PHE A 45 31.35 -37.56 41.92
C PHE A 45 31.97 -37.91 40.55
N GLY A 46 31.22 -37.76 39.46
CA GLY A 46 31.64 -38.09 38.09
C GLY A 46 30.48 -38.64 37.25
N VAL A 47 30.77 -39.11 36.04
CA VAL A 47 29.78 -39.48 35.02
C VAL A 47 28.91 -40.67 35.45
N ASP A 48 27.60 -40.56 35.25
CA ASP A 48 26.67 -41.69 35.37
C ASP A 48 26.23 -42.22 34.00
N THR A 49 26.07 -43.54 33.90
CA THR A 49 25.53 -44.22 32.71
C THR A 49 24.40 -45.17 33.11
N CYS A 50 23.27 -45.10 32.41
CA CYS A 50 22.12 -45.99 32.57
C CYS A 50 21.76 -46.64 31.24
N LEU A 51 21.77 -47.98 31.16
CA LEU A 51 21.34 -48.73 29.98
C LEU A 51 19.83 -48.95 29.91
N GLY A 52 19.10 -48.67 31.00
CA GLY A 52 17.64 -48.75 31.07
C GLY A 52 16.97 -47.38 31.13
N ASN A 53 15.76 -47.35 31.68
CA ASN A 53 15.03 -46.12 31.97
C ASN A 53 15.52 -45.48 33.28
N MET A 54 15.47 -44.16 33.35
CA MET A 54 15.84 -43.35 34.51
C MET A 54 14.64 -42.51 34.97
N SER A 55 14.17 -42.74 36.19
CA SER A 55 13.00 -42.05 36.74
C SER A 55 13.34 -41.21 37.97
N PHE A 56 12.83 -40.00 38.04
CA PHE A 56 12.95 -39.10 39.18
C PHE A 56 11.55 -38.78 39.71
N ILE A 57 11.22 -39.25 40.92
CA ILE A 57 9.95 -38.95 41.59
C ILE A 57 10.22 -37.91 42.68
N LEU A 58 9.91 -36.66 42.36
CA LEU A 58 10.13 -35.50 43.22
C LEU A 58 8.83 -35.21 43.99
N LYS A 59 8.71 -35.63 45.26
CA LYS A 59 7.52 -35.36 46.09
C LYS A 59 7.78 -34.19 47.06
N GLY A 60 6.79 -33.30 47.18
CA GLY A 60 6.85 -32.14 48.07
C GLY A 60 7.84 -31.07 47.58
N ASN A 61 8.66 -30.49 48.45
CA ASN A 61 9.67 -29.47 48.11
C ASN A 61 11.01 -30.12 47.72
N ALA A 62 11.02 -30.82 46.58
CA ALA A 62 12.19 -31.55 46.10
C ALA A 62 12.83 -30.91 44.87
N ALA A 63 14.14 -31.11 44.75
CA ALA A 63 14.96 -30.61 43.66
C ALA A 63 15.70 -31.75 42.96
N LEU A 64 15.91 -31.60 41.66
CA LEU A 64 16.81 -32.38 40.84
C LEU A 64 17.83 -31.42 40.24
N THR A 65 19.10 -31.68 40.48
CA THR A 65 20.20 -30.99 39.81
C THR A 65 21.23 -32.01 39.34
N THR A 66 21.89 -31.71 38.24
CA THR A 66 23.12 -32.39 37.80
C THR A 66 24.29 -31.50 38.20
N ASN A 67 25.47 -32.04 38.53
CA ASN A 67 26.61 -31.22 39.00
C ASN A 67 27.68 -30.97 37.93
N GLY A 68 27.51 -31.52 36.73
CA GLY A 68 28.34 -31.16 35.58
C GLY A 68 29.77 -31.70 35.70
N ASN A 69 29.92 -32.94 36.16
CA ASN A 69 31.19 -33.66 36.10
C ASN A 69 31.16 -34.68 34.96
N GLY A 70 31.25 -34.18 33.72
CA GLY A 70 31.27 -34.97 32.49
C GLY A 70 29.89 -35.32 31.93
N ASN A 71 29.90 -36.09 30.83
CA ASN A 71 28.70 -36.42 30.06
C ASN A 71 27.94 -37.59 30.67
N ASN A 72 26.66 -37.41 31.00
CA ASN A 72 25.77 -38.48 31.44
C ASN A 72 25.05 -39.12 30.25
N TYR A 73 24.82 -40.44 30.34
CA TYR A 73 24.18 -41.20 29.28
C TYR A 73 23.05 -42.07 29.83
N VAL A 74 21.86 -41.90 29.29
CA VAL A 74 20.70 -42.78 29.53
C VAL A 74 20.28 -43.38 28.19
N ALA A 75 20.39 -44.70 28.01
CA ALA A 75 19.99 -45.35 26.77
C ALA A 75 18.45 -45.43 26.61
N GLY A 76 17.73 -45.61 27.71
CA GLY A 76 16.26 -45.64 27.73
C GLY A 76 15.63 -44.26 27.91
N ASN A 77 14.42 -44.27 28.48
CA ASN A 77 13.63 -43.06 28.74
C ASN A 77 14.07 -42.37 30.03
N VAL A 78 13.92 -41.04 30.07
CA VAL A 78 13.98 -40.25 31.31
C VAL A 78 12.59 -39.77 31.69
N ILE A 79 12.20 -39.98 32.94
CA ILE A 79 10.88 -39.58 33.46
C ILE A 79 11.08 -38.70 34.70
N ILE A 80 10.54 -37.48 34.68
CA ILE A 80 10.49 -36.59 35.84
C ILE A 80 9.04 -36.46 36.32
N ASP A 81 8.76 -36.94 37.52
CA ASP A 81 7.46 -36.90 38.18
C ASP A 81 7.49 -35.88 39.33
N GLY A 82 6.98 -34.68 39.07
CA GLY A 82 7.06 -33.53 39.97
C GLY A 82 5.83 -33.36 40.86
N GLN A 83 5.62 -34.23 41.85
CA GLN A 83 4.43 -34.19 42.72
C GLN A 83 4.52 -33.09 43.81
N GLY A 84 3.56 -32.15 43.83
CA GLY A 84 3.40 -31.12 44.87
C GLY A 84 3.99 -29.74 44.53
N ALA A 85 3.88 -28.79 45.47
CA ALA A 85 3.95 -27.34 45.24
C ALA A 85 5.19 -26.77 44.50
N ARG A 86 6.40 -27.11 44.96
CA ARG A 86 7.66 -26.50 44.47
C ARG A 86 8.59 -27.53 43.87
N LYS A 87 9.17 -27.22 42.69
CA LYS A 87 10.21 -28.02 42.06
C LYS A 87 11.37 -27.16 41.58
N TRP A 88 12.59 -27.65 41.79
CA TRP A 88 13.78 -27.11 41.13
C TRP A 88 14.34 -28.21 40.26
N VAL A 89 14.31 -28.05 38.94
CA VAL A 89 14.89 -29.00 38.00
C VAL A 89 15.97 -28.29 37.22
N GLU A 90 17.19 -28.78 37.33
CA GLU A 90 18.36 -28.19 36.69
C GLU A 90 19.25 -29.25 36.06
N PHE A 91 19.38 -29.17 34.74
CA PHE A 91 20.44 -29.84 33.99
C PHE A 91 21.57 -28.84 33.73
N THR A 92 22.82 -29.26 33.87
CA THR A 92 23.98 -28.36 34.05
C THR A 92 24.28 -27.42 32.89
N GLY A 93 24.69 -26.20 33.23
CA GLY A 93 25.11 -25.14 32.31
C GLY A 93 26.63 -24.96 32.09
N GLY A 94 27.48 -25.92 32.50
CA GLY A 94 28.93 -25.85 32.28
C GLY A 94 29.36 -26.40 30.92
N THR A 95 30.36 -25.79 30.29
CA THR A 95 30.91 -26.21 29.00
C THR A 95 31.49 -27.64 29.08
N GLY A 96 31.01 -28.56 28.24
CA GLY A 96 31.49 -29.95 28.19
C GLY A 96 30.74 -30.95 29.07
N ASN A 97 29.60 -30.55 29.66
CA ASN A 97 28.79 -31.39 30.54
C ASN A 97 27.41 -31.64 29.93
N ASN A 98 27.30 -32.70 29.14
CA ASN A 98 26.08 -33.01 28.41
C ASN A 98 25.27 -34.11 29.08
N PHE A 99 23.96 -34.06 28.94
CA PHE A 99 23.06 -35.12 29.38
C PHE A 99 22.36 -35.73 28.16
N TYR A 100 22.72 -36.96 27.81
CA TYR A 100 22.20 -37.65 26.63
C TYR A 100 21.12 -38.65 26.99
N VAL A 101 20.00 -38.60 26.27
CA VAL A 101 18.88 -39.53 26.41
C VAL A 101 18.60 -40.20 25.07
N GLY A 102 18.82 -41.51 25.01
CA GLY A 102 18.56 -42.37 23.86
C GLY A 102 17.07 -42.64 23.63
N GLY A 103 16.26 -42.54 24.68
CA GLY A 103 14.81 -42.66 24.61
C GLY A 103 14.07 -41.33 24.75
N ASN A 104 12.83 -41.45 25.22
CA ASN A 104 11.89 -40.36 25.44
C ASN A 104 12.19 -39.57 26.72
N PHE A 105 11.89 -38.28 26.72
CA PHE A 105 11.97 -37.41 27.89
C PHE A 105 10.56 -36.99 28.32
N THR A 106 10.10 -37.51 29.45
CA THR A 106 8.73 -37.35 29.94
C THR A 106 8.70 -36.58 31.24
N VAL A 107 7.73 -35.68 31.36
CA VAL A 107 7.47 -34.87 32.55
C VAL A 107 6.02 -35.05 32.97
N LYS A 108 5.75 -35.23 34.25
CA LYS A 108 4.39 -35.41 34.75
C LYS A 108 4.19 -34.79 36.13
N ASN A 109 2.95 -34.45 36.43
CA ASN A 109 2.46 -33.95 37.72
C ASN A 109 3.04 -32.60 38.20
N PHE A 110 3.69 -31.82 37.33
CA PHE A 110 4.11 -30.45 37.67
C PHE A 110 2.88 -29.56 37.87
N THR A 111 2.88 -28.75 38.93
CA THR A 111 1.79 -27.83 39.26
C THR A 111 2.00 -26.45 38.61
N PRO A 112 0.97 -25.85 37.99
CA PRO A 112 1.05 -24.58 37.28
C PRO A 112 1.28 -23.34 38.17
N PHE A 113 0.93 -23.40 39.46
CA PHE A 113 1.00 -22.26 40.37
C PHE A 113 1.83 -22.60 41.61
N ALA A 114 2.62 -21.64 42.08
CA ALA A 114 3.22 -21.72 43.42
C ALA A 114 2.10 -21.65 44.46
N GLU A 115 2.10 -22.58 45.43
CA GLU A 115 1.21 -22.46 46.58
C GLU A 115 1.52 -21.15 47.34
N THR A 116 0.51 -20.46 47.84
CA THR A 116 0.67 -19.21 48.58
C THR A 116 1.67 -19.38 49.73
N GLY A 117 2.77 -18.61 49.72
CA GLY A 117 3.84 -18.69 50.73
C GLY A 117 4.95 -19.72 50.40
N VAL A 118 4.89 -20.39 49.26
CA VAL A 118 5.90 -21.32 48.74
C VAL A 118 6.69 -20.65 47.60
N GLY A 119 8.01 -20.81 47.59
CA GLY A 119 8.89 -20.20 46.58
C GLY A 119 8.69 -20.74 45.15
N ASN A 120 9.34 -20.09 44.19
CA ASN A 120 9.23 -20.36 42.74
C ASN A 120 9.58 -21.81 42.35
N THR A 121 8.90 -22.32 41.32
CA THR A 121 9.29 -23.54 40.60
C THR A 121 10.23 -23.16 39.46
N ASN A 122 11.44 -23.70 39.44
CA ASN A 122 12.46 -23.33 38.45
C ASN A 122 12.82 -24.53 37.58
N VAL A 123 12.89 -24.29 36.27
CA VAL A 123 13.25 -25.33 35.28
C VAL A 123 14.35 -24.80 34.36
N HIS A 124 15.57 -25.28 34.58
CA HIS A 124 16.75 -24.99 33.78
C HIS A 124 17.15 -26.25 33.00
N LEU A 125 16.94 -26.25 31.68
CA LEU A 125 17.31 -27.37 30.81
C LEU A 125 18.50 -26.95 29.96
N ARG A 126 19.71 -27.29 30.44
CA ARG A 126 20.95 -26.90 29.78
C ARG A 126 21.74 -28.13 29.36
N ASN A 127 22.30 -28.09 28.15
CA ASN A 127 23.10 -29.19 27.59
C ASN A 127 22.37 -30.55 27.59
N LEU A 128 21.06 -30.54 27.36
CA LEU A 128 20.20 -31.73 27.38
C LEU A 128 19.87 -32.18 25.95
N PHE A 129 20.23 -33.41 25.60
CA PHE A 129 20.10 -33.93 24.23
C PHE A 129 19.23 -35.19 24.22
N ILE A 130 18.01 -35.05 23.68
CA ILE A 130 16.97 -36.07 23.66
C ILE A 130 16.75 -36.55 22.22
N THR A 131 16.93 -37.84 21.99
CA THR A 131 16.75 -38.45 20.67
C THR A 131 15.37 -39.04 20.45
N GLY A 132 14.65 -39.42 21.52
CA GLY A 132 13.28 -39.93 21.45
C GLY A 132 12.26 -38.88 20.98
N THR A 133 11.19 -39.36 20.33
CA THR A 133 10.17 -38.53 19.69
C THR A 133 8.90 -38.36 20.53
N ASP A 134 8.68 -39.19 21.56
CA ASP A 134 7.55 -39.03 22.48
C ASP A 134 7.99 -38.23 23.69
N THR A 135 7.76 -36.94 23.66
CA THR A 135 7.85 -36.09 24.84
C THR A 135 6.44 -35.94 25.41
N VAL A 136 6.19 -36.60 26.54
CA VAL A 136 4.90 -36.57 27.23
C VAL A 136 4.99 -35.59 28.38
N GLY A 137 4.10 -34.59 28.40
CA GLY A 137 3.96 -33.64 29.51
C GLY A 137 4.14 -32.18 29.16
N THR A 138 3.97 -31.33 30.17
CA THR A 138 4.19 -29.89 30.12
C THR A 138 5.09 -29.52 31.30
N PHE A 139 6.20 -28.83 31.02
CA PHE A 139 6.97 -28.19 32.08
C PHE A 139 6.19 -26.98 32.57
N TYR A 140 5.76 -27.01 33.82
CA TYR A 140 5.23 -25.83 34.50
C TYR A 140 6.32 -25.25 35.40
N CYS A 141 6.59 -23.96 35.25
CA CYS A 141 7.57 -23.25 36.06
C CYS A 141 7.17 -21.80 36.27
N THR A 142 7.88 -21.11 37.16
CA THR A 142 7.80 -19.67 37.34
C THR A 142 8.89 -18.98 36.52
N THR A 143 10.11 -19.52 36.53
CA THR A 143 11.25 -18.99 35.76
C THR A 143 12.20 -20.13 35.36
N GLY A 144 13.14 -19.84 34.49
CA GLY A 144 14.11 -20.80 34.00
C GLY A 144 14.69 -20.42 32.65
N ASP A 145 15.40 -21.37 32.06
CA ASP A 145 15.89 -21.27 30.69
C ASP A 145 16.04 -22.64 30.05
N VAL A 146 16.01 -22.67 28.73
CA VAL A 146 16.54 -23.78 27.93
C VAL A 146 17.73 -23.27 27.15
N SER A 147 18.88 -23.91 27.30
CA SER A 147 20.09 -23.51 26.59
C SER A 147 20.89 -24.69 26.06
N ASN A 148 21.46 -24.56 24.86
CA ASN A 148 22.29 -25.58 24.21
C ASN A 148 21.69 -27.00 24.27
N SER A 149 20.39 -27.13 24.04
CA SER A 149 19.66 -28.39 24.22
C SER A 149 18.96 -28.83 22.93
N SER A 150 18.65 -30.12 22.79
CA SER A 150 17.96 -30.67 21.63
C SER A 150 16.85 -31.63 22.05
N PHE A 151 15.66 -31.44 21.49
CA PHE A 151 14.48 -32.26 21.71
C PHE A 151 13.88 -32.67 20.37
N ASN A 152 13.84 -33.99 20.08
CA ASN A 152 13.26 -34.50 18.84
C ASN A 152 11.72 -34.60 18.87
N GLY A 153 11.14 -34.74 20.07
CA GLY A 153 9.69 -34.76 20.29
C GLY A 153 9.06 -33.38 20.48
N ASN A 154 7.72 -33.37 20.55
CA ASN A 154 6.89 -32.18 20.85
C ASN A 154 7.22 -31.55 22.21
N PHE A 155 7.80 -30.36 22.23
CA PHE A 155 8.19 -29.71 23.47
C PHE A 155 7.10 -28.76 23.99
N LYS A 156 6.78 -28.81 25.28
CA LYS A 156 5.76 -27.95 25.90
C LYS A 156 6.25 -27.35 27.21
N LEU A 157 6.25 -26.03 27.30
CA LEU A 157 6.65 -25.29 28.49
C LEU A 157 5.70 -24.12 28.75
N ILE A 158 5.30 -23.97 30.02
CA ILE A 158 4.42 -22.91 30.51
C ILE A 158 5.05 -22.28 31.76
N ALA A 159 5.39 -21.00 31.63
CA ALA A 159 6.03 -20.17 32.63
C ALA A 159 5.25 -18.88 32.89
N ASP A 160 3.99 -19.00 33.32
CA ASP A 160 3.04 -17.90 33.54
C ASP A 160 3.43 -17.05 34.78
N SER A 161 4.52 -16.30 34.67
CA SER A 161 4.97 -15.35 35.68
C SER A 161 5.45 -14.05 35.02
N ASN A 162 5.72 -13.03 35.82
CA ASN A 162 6.32 -11.77 35.34
C ASN A 162 7.82 -11.87 35.04
N GLN A 163 8.45 -13.03 35.26
CA GLN A 163 9.87 -13.25 35.00
C GLN A 163 10.11 -13.56 33.52
N THR A 164 11.32 -13.26 33.05
CA THR A 164 11.77 -13.67 31.72
C THR A 164 12.11 -15.15 31.70
N TYR A 165 11.60 -15.87 30.70
CA TYR A 165 12.04 -17.21 30.33
C TYR A 165 12.88 -17.14 29.06
N ALA A 166 14.08 -17.70 29.10
CA ALA A 166 15.03 -17.65 27.98
C ALA A 166 15.12 -18.99 27.23
N LEU A 167 15.17 -18.96 25.89
CA LEU A 167 15.39 -20.14 25.04
C LEU A 167 16.50 -19.85 24.05
N ASN A 168 17.70 -20.41 24.24
CA ASN A 168 18.85 -20.02 23.44
C ASN A 168 19.62 -21.22 22.89
N TYR A 169 20.15 -21.10 21.68
CA TYR A 169 21.05 -22.09 21.08
C TYR A 169 20.49 -23.53 21.07
N SER A 170 19.17 -23.70 20.98
CA SER A 170 18.51 -24.99 21.19
C SER A 170 17.72 -25.46 19.97
N SER A 171 17.44 -26.75 19.89
CA SER A 171 16.66 -27.38 18.81
C SER A 171 15.42 -28.07 19.36
N PHE A 172 14.25 -27.67 18.88
CA PHE A 172 12.95 -28.23 19.25
C PHE A 172 12.28 -28.78 17.99
N LEU A 173 12.62 -30.01 17.64
CA LEU A 173 12.29 -30.61 16.34
C LEU A 173 10.96 -31.35 16.34
N GLY A 174 10.20 -31.33 17.43
CA GLY A 174 8.82 -31.81 17.47
C GLY A 174 7.92 -31.07 16.48
N ALA A 175 6.90 -31.74 15.95
CA ALA A 175 5.94 -31.13 15.02
C ALA A 175 5.11 -30.03 15.69
N ASN A 176 4.77 -30.20 16.96
CA ASN A 176 3.96 -29.27 17.74
C ASN A 176 4.70 -28.86 19.01
N ASN A 177 5.20 -27.63 19.03
CA ASN A 177 5.89 -27.07 20.20
C ASN A 177 5.06 -25.93 20.81
N LEU A 178 5.11 -25.78 22.14
CA LEU A 178 4.46 -24.69 22.85
C LEU A 178 5.43 -24.09 23.87
N PHE A 179 5.63 -22.79 23.78
CA PHE A 179 6.33 -21.99 24.78
C PHE A 179 5.42 -20.87 25.22
N GLN A 180 5.14 -20.81 26.52
CA GLN A 180 4.27 -19.80 27.10
C GLN A 180 4.99 -19.16 28.29
N SER A 181 5.05 -17.83 28.34
CA SER A 181 5.55 -17.10 29.51
C SER A 181 5.01 -15.68 29.57
N GLY A 182 5.11 -14.97 30.70
CA GLY A 182 4.84 -13.53 30.69
C GLY A 182 5.86 -12.80 29.81
N ASN A 183 7.16 -13.01 30.04
CA ASN A 183 8.24 -12.48 29.22
C ASN A 183 9.03 -13.63 28.57
N LEU A 184 9.19 -13.61 27.25
CA LEU A 184 9.88 -14.67 26.51
C LEU A 184 10.99 -14.06 25.64
N GLU A 185 12.22 -14.49 25.86
CA GLU A 185 13.37 -14.09 25.02
C GLU A 185 13.99 -15.34 24.40
N PHE A 186 14.19 -15.35 23.08
CA PHE A 186 14.72 -16.54 22.43
C PHE A 186 15.52 -16.26 21.15
N HIS A 187 16.72 -16.82 21.06
CA HIS A 187 17.56 -16.63 19.89
C HIS A 187 18.43 -17.84 19.54
N ASP A 188 18.90 -17.88 18.29
CA ASP A 188 19.77 -18.95 17.77
C ASP A 188 19.15 -20.36 17.87
N ASN A 189 17.82 -20.47 17.83
CA ASN A 189 17.13 -21.75 17.95
C ASN A 189 16.69 -22.33 16.60
N LYS A 190 16.37 -23.63 16.63
CA LYS A 190 15.71 -24.36 15.54
C LYS A 190 14.37 -24.91 16.04
N PHE A 191 13.31 -24.67 15.31
CA PHE A 191 11.96 -25.07 15.68
C PHE A 191 11.27 -25.86 14.57
N GLY A 192 10.54 -26.89 14.98
CA GLY A 192 9.77 -27.73 14.10
C GLY A 192 10.62 -28.72 13.31
N GLN A 193 9.91 -29.57 12.59
CA GLN A 193 10.41 -30.47 11.57
C GLN A 193 9.68 -30.15 10.26
N ASN A 194 10.30 -30.48 9.13
CA ASN A 194 9.72 -30.21 7.82
C ASN A 194 8.41 -31.02 7.65
N GLY A 195 7.23 -30.38 7.62
CA GLY A 195 5.93 -31.06 7.59
C GLY A 195 4.76 -30.31 8.24
N ILE A 196 3.69 -31.05 8.61
CA ILE A 196 2.43 -30.52 9.17
C ILE A 196 2.55 -30.40 10.70
N GLY A 197 2.48 -29.18 11.23
CA GLY A 197 2.59 -28.88 12.67
C GLY A 197 2.84 -27.39 12.90
N SER A 198 2.81 -26.94 14.16
CA SER A 198 3.10 -25.55 14.52
C SER A 198 3.92 -25.40 15.80
N THR A 199 4.85 -24.45 15.78
CA THR A 199 5.46 -23.92 17.01
C THR A 199 4.63 -22.72 17.47
N ILE A 200 4.08 -22.79 18.67
CA ILE A 200 3.30 -21.72 19.28
C ILE A 200 4.17 -21.03 20.34
N LEU A 201 4.33 -19.73 20.17
CA LEU A 201 5.01 -18.84 21.09
C LEU A 201 3.94 -17.93 21.68
N ARG A 202 3.69 -18.03 22.97
CA ARG A 202 2.61 -17.30 23.63
C ARG A 202 3.14 -16.46 24.77
N THR A 203 2.67 -15.22 24.82
CA THR A 203 2.72 -14.43 26.06
C THR A 203 1.35 -14.39 26.72
N SER A 204 1.31 -14.70 28.01
CA SER A 204 0.09 -14.65 28.82
C SER A 204 0.39 -14.19 30.24
N TYR A 205 0.07 -12.94 30.55
CA TYR A 205 0.04 -12.48 31.93
C TYR A 205 -0.88 -11.27 32.11
N ASN A 206 -1.81 -11.36 33.07
CA ASN A 206 -3.00 -10.50 33.15
C ASN A 206 -3.05 -9.53 34.34
N GLU A 207 -1.95 -9.31 35.05
CA GLU A 207 -1.95 -8.41 36.22
C GLU A 207 -1.69 -6.93 35.84
N GLY A 208 -2.07 -6.50 34.64
CA GLY A 208 -1.95 -5.10 34.19
C GLY A 208 -0.53 -4.61 33.87
N GLY A 209 0.46 -5.52 33.83
CA GLY A 209 1.85 -5.22 33.46
C GLY A 209 2.08 -5.06 31.94
N SER A 210 3.31 -4.69 31.57
CA SER A 210 3.77 -4.69 30.17
C SER A 210 4.78 -5.81 29.94
N PHE A 211 4.57 -6.59 28.89
CA PHE A 211 5.30 -7.83 28.60
C PHE A 211 5.94 -7.81 27.23
N LEU A 212 7.04 -8.54 27.09
CA LEU A 212 7.86 -8.58 25.88
C LEU A 212 8.06 -10.01 25.41
N MET A 213 7.95 -10.20 24.09
CA MET A 213 8.47 -11.37 23.40
C MET A 213 9.56 -10.91 22.43
N ARG A 214 10.82 -11.24 22.68
CA ARG A 214 11.95 -10.85 21.82
C ARG A 214 12.57 -12.08 21.18
N ASP A 215 12.86 -11.97 19.89
CA ASP A 215 13.48 -13.06 19.15
C ASP A 215 14.59 -12.62 18.19
N GLY A 216 15.28 -13.58 17.59
CA GLY A 216 16.21 -13.36 16.49
C GLY A 216 17.11 -14.55 16.21
N LEU A 217 17.66 -14.63 15.00
CA LEU A 217 18.54 -15.74 14.56
C LEU A 217 17.88 -17.14 14.65
N ASN A 218 16.56 -17.21 14.69
CA ASN A 218 15.82 -18.47 14.78
C ASN A 218 15.51 -19.05 13.39
N LYS A 219 15.41 -20.37 13.33
CA LYS A 219 15.03 -21.14 12.14
C LYS A 219 13.78 -21.96 12.40
N PHE A 220 12.68 -21.60 11.76
CA PHE A 220 11.43 -22.34 11.80
C PHE A 220 11.31 -23.20 10.54
N PHE A 221 11.37 -24.52 10.70
CA PHE A 221 11.24 -25.46 9.57
C PHE A 221 9.78 -25.76 9.21
N GLY A 222 8.85 -25.53 10.14
CA GLY A 222 7.41 -25.67 9.94
C GLY A 222 6.67 -24.36 10.12
N ASN A 223 5.37 -24.42 10.45
CA ASN A 223 4.60 -23.22 10.76
C ASN A 223 4.96 -22.68 12.15
N VAL A 224 4.80 -21.38 12.33
CA VAL A 224 5.01 -20.71 13.62
C VAL A 224 3.89 -19.69 13.88
N GLN A 225 3.49 -19.60 15.14
CA GLN A 225 2.44 -18.70 15.59
C GLN A 225 2.88 -17.96 16.84
N TRP A 226 2.84 -16.64 16.78
CA TRP A 226 2.93 -15.76 17.94
C TRP A 226 1.52 -15.45 18.45
N GLU A 227 1.30 -15.60 19.75
CA GLU A 227 0.05 -15.22 20.40
C GLU A 227 0.33 -14.27 21.55
N THR A 228 -0.34 -13.11 21.53
CA THR A 228 -0.33 -12.18 22.66
C THR A 228 -1.68 -12.15 23.34
N TYR A 229 -1.67 -11.84 24.63
CA TYR A 229 -2.87 -11.50 25.38
C TYR A 229 -2.53 -10.40 26.40
N ALA A 230 -3.11 -9.22 26.21
CA ALA A 230 -2.96 -8.10 27.13
C ALA A 230 -4.27 -7.34 27.32
N LEU A 231 -4.70 -7.19 28.58
CA LEU A 231 -5.79 -6.30 28.96
C LEU A 231 -5.24 -4.89 29.21
N TYR A 232 -5.95 -3.87 28.73
CA TYR A 232 -5.62 -2.46 28.99
C TYR A 232 -5.72 -2.15 30.51
N PRO A 233 -4.85 -1.30 31.10
CA PRO A 233 -3.79 -0.48 30.50
C PRO A 233 -2.48 -1.22 30.19
N GLY A 234 -2.36 -2.50 30.57
CA GLY A 234 -1.21 -3.35 30.26
C GLY A 234 -1.02 -3.53 28.75
N SER A 235 0.15 -4.03 28.35
CA SER A 235 0.47 -4.26 26.94
C SER A 235 1.38 -5.46 26.73
N THR A 236 1.32 -6.04 25.54
CA THR A 236 2.32 -7.03 25.11
C THR A 236 2.95 -6.58 23.80
N THR A 237 4.29 -6.62 23.73
CA THR A 237 5.02 -6.33 22.50
C THR A 237 5.78 -7.56 22.02
N ILE A 238 5.48 -8.00 20.80
CA ILE A 238 6.36 -8.88 20.03
C ILE A 238 7.40 -7.98 19.36
N GLN A 239 8.67 -8.21 19.65
CA GLN A 239 9.82 -7.55 19.03
C GLN A 239 10.59 -8.58 18.22
N GLN A 240 10.14 -8.74 16.99
CA GLN A 240 10.74 -9.66 16.04
C GLN A 240 12.15 -9.20 15.63
N ASN A 241 13.10 -10.12 15.52
CA ASN A 241 14.45 -9.87 15.01
C ASN A 241 15.24 -8.85 15.85
N TYR A 242 14.99 -8.88 17.16
CA TYR A 242 15.75 -8.16 18.16
C TYR A 242 17.23 -8.57 18.13
N TYR A 243 17.51 -9.88 18.10
CA TYR A 243 18.87 -10.43 18.14
C TYR A 243 19.50 -10.69 16.75
N GLY A 244 18.72 -10.54 15.68
CA GLY A 244 19.14 -10.82 14.29
C GLY A 244 18.01 -11.43 13.49
N ALA A 245 18.24 -11.71 12.20
CA ALA A 245 17.18 -12.13 11.29
C ALA A 245 16.68 -13.55 11.54
N ASP A 246 15.35 -13.73 11.53
CA ASP A 246 14.67 -15.02 11.57
C ASP A 246 14.34 -15.55 10.17
N SER A 247 14.20 -16.87 10.07
CA SER A 247 13.75 -17.55 8.86
C SER A 247 12.66 -18.57 9.15
N CYS A 248 11.63 -18.60 8.29
CA CYS A 248 10.52 -19.54 8.37
C CYS A 248 10.28 -20.21 7.02
N SER A 249 10.32 -21.54 6.99
CA SER A 249 10.04 -22.33 5.78
C SER A 249 8.54 -22.62 5.59
N GLY A 250 7.73 -22.44 6.64
CA GLY A 250 6.28 -22.61 6.62
C GLY A 250 5.51 -21.30 6.62
N ASN A 251 4.30 -21.33 7.18
CA ASN A 251 3.48 -20.15 7.42
C ASN A 251 3.82 -19.50 8.77
N MET A 252 3.63 -18.19 8.84
CA MET A 252 3.82 -17.39 10.05
C MET A 252 2.52 -16.67 10.41
N SER A 253 2.08 -16.77 11.66
CA SER A 253 0.89 -16.07 12.14
C SER A 253 1.15 -15.26 13.41
N PHE A 254 0.53 -14.08 13.48
CA PHE A 254 0.50 -13.21 14.64
C PHE A 254 -0.94 -13.04 15.10
N ILE A 255 -1.30 -13.64 16.24
CA ILE A 255 -2.60 -13.45 16.88
C ILE A 255 -2.43 -12.42 17.99
N LEU A 256 -2.79 -11.18 17.67
CA LEU A 256 -2.64 -10.04 18.55
C LEU A 256 -3.95 -9.82 19.31
N LYS A 257 -4.05 -10.25 20.57
CA LYS A 257 -5.27 -10.06 21.39
C LYS A 257 -5.13 -8.88 22.35
N GLY A 258 -6.21 -8.10 22.51
CA GLY A 258 -6.23 -6.96 23.44
C GLY A 258 -5.22 -5.86 23.05
N ASN A 259 -4.55 -5.22 24.00
CA ASN A 259 -3.60 -4.13 23.74
C ASN A 259 -2.21 -4.68 23.34
N SER A 260 -1.99 -4.87 22.04
CA SER A 260 -0.84 -5.61 21.53
C SER A 260 -0.05 -4.87 20.46
N TYR A 261 1.27 -5.04 20.51
CA TYR A 261 2.24 -4.41 19.65
C TYR A 261 3.03 -5.51 18.93
N LEU A 262 3.19 -5.37 17.63
CA LEU A 262 4.07 -6.18 16.79
C LEU A 262 5.08 -5.21 16.17
N THR A 263 6.35 -5.36 16.53
CA THR A 263 7.46 -4.60 15.95
C THR A 263 8.49 -5.55 15.39
N THR A 264 9.04 -5.29 14.22
CA THR A 264 10.30 -5.93 13.76
C THR A 264 11.44 -4.96 14.04
N ASN A 265 12.54 -5.36 14.68
CA ASN A 265 13.53 -4.46 15.27
C ASN A 265 14.75 -4.13 14.39
N GLY A 266 14.61 -4.18 13.06
CA GLY A 266 15.57 -3.55 12.17
C GLY A 266 16.99 -4.13 12.20
N ASN A 267 17.11 -5.45 12.40
CA ASN A 267 18.37 -6.19 12.22
C ASN A 267 18.20 -7.33 11.20
N GLY A 268 18.71 -7.12 9.98
CA GLY A 268 18.83 -8.13 8.93
C GLY A 268 17.58 -8.36 8.08
N ASN A 269 17.61 -9.49 7.35
CA ASN A 269 16.61 -9.84 6.33
C ASN A 269 15.78 -11.03 6.78
N ASN A 270 14.54 -10.76 7.14
CA ASN A 270 13.59 -11.79 7.55
C ASN A 270 12.95 -12.42 6.35
N TYR A 271 12.73 -13.72 6.46
CA TYR A 271 12.19 -14.49 5.35
C TYR A 271 11.15 -15.50 5.83
N VAL A 272 9.98 -15.45 5.22
CA VAL A 272 8.91 -16.44 5.36
C VAL A 272 8.62 -17.01 3.98
N ALA A 273 8.84 -18.31 3.77
CA ALA A 273 8.56 -18.95 2.48
C ALA A 273 7.05 -19.07 2.20
N GLY A 274 6.25 -19.33 3.24
CA GLY A 274 4.80 -19.46 3.16
C GLY A 274 4.05 -18.14 3.36
N ASN A 275 2.81 -18.28 3.84
CA ASN A 275 1.91 -17.16 4.08
C ASN A 275 2.19 -16.48 5.43
N VAL A 276 1.90 -15.19 5.52
CA VAL A 276 1.90 -14.42 6.76
C VAL A 276 0.47 -13.96 7.09
N VAL A 277 0.03 -14.18 8.33
CA VAL A 277 -1.30 -13.73 8.80
C VAL A 277 -1.16 -12.85 10.04
N ILE A 278 -1.79 -11.68 10.04
CA ILE A 278 -1.96 -10.85 11.24
C ILE A 278 -3.44 -10.80 11.62
N ASP A 279 -3.76 -11.31 12.80
CA ASP A 279 -5.10 -11.33 13.38
C ASP A 279 -5.18 -10.36 14.57
N GLY A 280 -5.76 -9.17 14.32
CA GLY A 280 -5.74 -8.03 15.24
C GLY A 280 -6.96 -7.93 16.16
N GLN A 281 -7.21 -8.90 17.03
CA GLN A 281 -8.44 -9.02 17.84
C GLN A 281 -8.50 -8.05 19.04
N GLY A 282 -9.66 -7.41 19.25
CA GLY A 282 -9.93 -6.57 20.44
C GLY A 282 -9.41 -5.14 20.32
N ALA A 283 -8.84 -4.60 21.40
CA ALA A 283 -8.43 -3.20 21.57
C ALA A 283 -7.29 -2.70 20.62
N ARG A 284 -6.55 -1.65 21.00
CA ARG A 284 -5.48 -1.03 20.22
C ARG A 284 -4.46 -2.03 19.64
N LYS A 285 -4.04 -1.80 18.39
CA LYS A 285 -2.91 -2.51 17.75
C LYS A 285 -1.82 -1.57 17.28
N TRP A 286 -0.56 -1.90 17.56
CA TRP A 286 0.57 -1.24 16.91
C TRP A 286 1.28 -2.27 16.04
N VAL A 287 1.15 -2.17 14.72
CA VAL A 287 1.83 -3.07 13.79
C VAL A 287 2.90 -2.27 13.08
N GLN A 288 4.16 -2.66 13.29
CA GLN A 288 5.30 -1.97 12.74
C GLN A 288 6.33 -2.95 12.21
N PHE A 289 6.47 -3.01 10.89
CA PHE A 289 7.65 -3.56 10.25
C PHE A 289 8.66 -2.41 10.14
N THR A 290 9.72 -2.39 10.96
CA THR A 290 10.68 -1.26 10.93
C THR A 290 11.64 -1.37 9.74
N GLY A 291 12.00 -0.20 9.23
CA GLY A 291 12.93 0.00 8.12
C GLY A 291 14.13 0.85 8.51
N GLY A 292 14.98 0.35 9.41
CA GLY A 292 16.38 0.80 9.37
C GLY A 292 16.99 0.46 8.01
N ALA A 293 17.91 1.26 7.48
CA ALA A 293 18.55 1.00 6.20
C ALA A 293 19.20 -0.40 6.19
N GLY A 294 18.84 -1.24 5.20
CA GLY A 294 19.35 -2.61 5.06
C GLY A 294 18.48 -3.72 5.66
N ASN A 295 17.33 -3.40 6.28
CA ASN A 295 16.43 -4.39 6.86
C ASN A 295 15.22 -4.67 5.99
N THR A 296 14.86 -5.94 5.83
CA THR A 296 13.73 -6.35 5.01
C THR A 296 12.91 -7.43 5.68
N PHE A 297 11.62 -7.49 5.33
CA PHE A 297 10.74 -8.60 5.68
C PHE A 297 10.12 -9.15 4.40
N ASN A 298 10.54 -10.36 4.02
CA ASN A 298 10.18 -10.97 2.75
C ASN A 298 9.19 -12.12 2.99
N VAL A 299 8.07 -12.09 2.25
CA VAL A 299 7.01 -13.09 2.31
C VAL A 299 6.88 -13.73 0.93
N GLY A 300 7.22 -15.01 0.84
CA GLY A 300 7.13 -15.81 -0.39
C GLY A 300 5.69 -16.16 -0.75
N GLY A 301 4.79 -16.27 0.23
CA GLY A 301 3.36 -16.49 0.03
C GLY A 301 2.52 -15.23 0.17
N ASN A 302 1.25 -15.44 0.52
CA ASN A 302 0.27 -14.38 0.73
C ASN A 302 0.47 -13.68 2.08
N PHE A 303 0.05 -12.42 2.15
CA PHE A 303 0.05 -11.64 3.38
C PHE A 303 -1.39 -11.25 3.69
N THR A 304 -1.96 -11.70 4.81
CA THR A 304 -3.37 -11.50 5.15
C THR A 304 -3.53 -10.82 6.50
N VAL A 305 -4.44 -9.85 6.59
CA VAL A 305 -4.86 -9.19 7.82
C VAL A 305 -6.35 -9.36 8.07
N LYS A 306 -6.72 -9.59 9.32
CA LYS A 306 -8.12 -9.78 9.73
C LYS A 306 -8.38 -9.27 11.14
N ASN A 307 -9.67 -9.03 11.42
CA ASN A 307 -10.22 -8.65 12.72
C ASN A 307 -9.69 -7.33 13.33
N PHE A 308 -9.06 -6.46 12.53
CA PHE A 308 -8.73 -5.10 12.97
C PHE A 308 -10.02 -4.30 13.19
N SER A 309 -10.16 -3.66 14.35
CA SER A 309 -11.28 -2.76 14.65
C SER A 309 -10.99 -1.33 14.19
N PRO A 310 -11.94 -0.63 13.54
CA PRO A 310 -11.81 0.78 13.16
C PRO A 310 -11.85 1.75 14.37
N ALA A 311 -12.48 1.36 15.48
CA ALA A 311 -12.54 2.17 16.69
C ALA A 311 -11.72 1.52 17.80
N ALA A 312 -10.80 2.29 18.41
CA ALA A 312 -10.24 1.92 19.70
C ALA A 312 -11.35 1.95 20.76
N GLU A 313 -11.31 1.04 21.73
CA GLU A 313 -12.17 1.11 22.90
C GLU A 313 -12.01 2.50 23.57
N SER A 314 -13.10 3.06 24.10
CA SER A 314 -13.08 4.38 24.73
C SER A 314 -11.99 4.47 25.80
N GLY A 315 -11.08 5.45 25.68
CA GLY A 315 -9.94 5.62 26.58
C GLY A 315 -8.69 4.78 26.24
N VAL A 316 -8.74 3.96 25.20
CA VAL A 316 -7.59 3.19 24.70
C VAL A 316 -6.96 3.94 23.52
N GLY A 317 -5.62 4.05 23.49
CA GLY A 317 -4.88 4.81 22.47
C GLY A 317 -4.99 4.28 21.04
N HIS A 318 -4.20 4.84 20.12
CA HIS A 318 -4.43 4.65 18.67
C HIS A 318 -3.92 3.33 18.07
N THR A 319 -4.72 2.73 17.18
CA THR A 319 -4.24 1.66 16.30
C THR A 319 -3.39 2.25 15.18
N ASN A 320 -2.11 1.86 15.09
CA ASN A 320 -1.16 2.40 14.13
C ASN A 320 -0.55 1.29 13.27
N VAL A 321 -0.35 1.58 11.99
CA VAL A 321 0.17 0.61 11.01
C VAL A 321 1.34 1.22 10.24
N TYR A 322 2.52 0.64 10.43
CA TYR A 322 3.77 1.05 9.78
C TYR A 322 4.33 -0.13 8.99
N LEU A 323 4.22 -0.10 7.66
CA LEU A 323 4.71 -1.17 6.79
C LEU A 323 5.91 -0.65 6.02
N ARG A 324 7.12 -0.96 6.49
CA ARG A 324 8.36 -0.48 5.88
C ARG A 324 9.22 -1.66 5.47
N ASN A 325 9.75 -1.62 4.24
CA ASN A 325 10.58 -2.69 3.67
C ASN A 325 9.92 -4.08 3.73
N LEU A 326 8.60 -4.13 3.52
CA LEU A 326 7.80 -5.35 3.49
C LEU A 326 7.56 -5.75 2.03
N PHE A 327 8.08 -6.92 1.65
CA PHE A 327 8.02 -7.43 0.28
C PHE A 327 7.21 -8.72 0.25
N VAL A 328 6.03 -8.67 -0.37
CA VAL A 328 5.07 -9.78 -0.42
C VAL A 328 4.94 -10.26 -1.85
N ALA A 329 5.26 -11.54 -2.11
CA ALA A 329 5.18 -12.15 -3.43
C ALA A 329 3.78 -12.70 -3.78
N GLY A 330 2.99 -13.09 -2.77
CA GLY A 330 1.64 -13.62 -2.98
C GLY A 330 0.67 -12.60 -3.57
N THR A 331 -0.28 -13.12 -4.36
CA THR A 331 -1.24 -12.34 -5.15
C THR A 331 -2.63 -12.27 -4.52
N ASP A 332 -2.89 -12.97 -3.41
CA ASP A 332 -4.19 -12.92 -2.76
C ASP A 332 -4.41 -11.58 -2.06
N THR A 333 -5.67 -11.22 -1.86
CA THR A 333 -6.07 -9.97 -1.20
C THR A 333 -5.53 -9.91 0.23
N VAL A 334 -4.93 -8.77 0.58
CA VAL A 334 -4.35 -8.54 1.91
C VAL A 334 -5.39 -8.54 3.02
N GLY A 335 -6.68 -8.33 2.72
CA GLY A 335 -7.67 -7.99 3.73
C GLY A 335 -7.66 -6.48 3.99
N THR A 336 -8.30 -6.02 5.06
CA THR A 336 -8.40 -4.59 5.38
C THR A 336 -7.63 -4.24 6.63
N PHE A 337 -6.63 -3.38 6.48
CA PHE A 337 -6.04 -2.68 7.61
C PHE A 337 -6.99 -1.56 8.07
N TYR A 338 -7.40 -1.61 9.33
CA TYR A 338 -8.04 -0.48 10.01
C TYR A 338 -7.05 0.15 10.98
N CYS A 339 -6.83 1.45 10.85
CA CYS A 339 -5.91 2.19 11.70
C CYS A 339 -6.32 3.66 11.86
N ILE A 340 -5.56 4.42 12.63
CA ILE A 340 -5.74 5.86 12.82
C ILE A 340 -4.69 6.62 12.03
N THR A 341 -3.43 6.17 12.09
CA THR A 341 -2.32 6.78 11.36
C THR A 341 -1.24 5.73 11.09
N GLY A 342 -0.27 6.10 10.27
CA GLY A 342 0.80 5.21 9.87
C GLY A 342 1.51 5.65 8.61
N ASP A 343 2.38 4.78 8.12
CA ASP A 343 2.94 4.90 6.79
C ASP A 343 3.22 3.55 6.15
N ILE A 344 3.22 3.53 4.83
CA ILE A 344 3.77 2.45 4.03
C ILE A 344 4.94 3.02 3.25
N ASN A 345 6.13 2.47 3.45
CA ASN A 345 7.34 2.93 2.81
C ASN A 345 8.15 1.79 2.21
N ASN A 346 8.68 1.98 1.00
CA ASN A 346 9.60 1.03 0.36
C ASN A 346 9.09 -0.43 0.42
N SER A 347 7.79 -0.63 0.18
CA SER A 347 7.14 -1.94 0.32
C SER A 347 6.52 -2.38 -1.00
N ILE A 348 6.35 -3.69 -1.18
CA ILE A 348 5.77 -4.28 -2.40
C ILE A 348 4.70 -5.28 -2.02
N PHE A 349 3.51 -5.13 -2.61
CA PHE A 349 2.39 -6.05 -2.48
C PHE A 349 1.91 -6.45 -3.88
N HIS A 350 1.87 -7.75 -4.18
CA HIS A 350 1.37 -8.24 -5.48
C HIS A 350 -0.14 -8.47 -5.50
N GLY A 351 -0.76 -8.73 -4.35
CA GLY A 351 -2.20 -8.84 -4.21
C GLY A 351 -2.92 -7.51 -3.99
N ASN A 352 -4.25 -7.57 -4.04
CA ASN A 352 -5.13 -6.41 -3.79
C ASN A 352 -4.91 -5.86 -2.38
N PHE A 353 -4.63 -4.56 -2.29
CA PHE A 353 -4.31 -3.91 -1.02
C PHE A 353 -5.45 -3.02 -0.54
N LYS A 354 -5.83 -3.11 0.74
CA LYS A 354 -6.87 -2.26 1.31
C LYS A 354 -6.51 -1.72 2.70
N LEU A 355 -6.59 -0.40 2.83
CA LEU A 355 -6.31 0.36 4.05
C LEU A 355 -7.40 1.41 4.29
N ILE A 356 -7.85 1.51 5.54
CA ILE A 356 -8.81 2.49 6.02
C ILE A 356 -8.23 3.15 7.29
N ALA A 357 -8.06 4.47 7.24
CA ALA A 357 -7.44 5.29 8.27
C ALA A 357 -8.26 6.57 8.56
N ASP A 358 -9.53 6.39 8.94
CA ASP A 358 -10.52 7.48 9.11
C ASP A 358 -10.27 8.29 10.38
N SER A 359 -9.26 9.17 10.34
CA SER A 359 -8.88 10.02 11.46
C SER A 359 -8.41 11.39 10.99
N ILE A 360 -8.18 12.32 11.93
CA ILE A 360 -7.58 13.64 11.64
C ILE A 360 -6.10 13.57 11.25
N TYR A 361 -5.46 12.42 11.47
CA TYR A 361 -4.03 12.26 11.24
C TYR A 361 -3.75 11.90 9.79
N ILE A 362 -2.56 12.27 9.33
CA ILE A 362 -2.08 11.92 8.01
C ILE A 362 -1.71 10.43 8.00
N PHE A 363 -2.05 9.75 6.92
CA PHE A 363 -1.44 8.48 6.53
C PHE A 363 -0.55 8.70 5.31
N ALA A 364 0.68 8.18 5.33
CA ALA A 364 1.64 8.38 4.25
C ALA A 364 1.89 7.09 3.44
N LEU A 365 1.93 7.21 2.12
CA LEU A 365 2.22 6.14 1.16
C LEU A 365 3.40 6.61 0.32
N ALA A 366 4.56 5.98 0.48
CA ALA A 366 5.77 6.45 -0.19
C ALA A 366 6.63 5.32 -0.76
N ASN A 367 7.22 5.54 -1.93
CA ASN A 367 8.24 4.67 -2.52
C ASN A 367 7.81 3.20 -2.63
N SER A 368 6.51 2.90 -2.77
CA SER A 368 5.97 1.54 -2.66
C SER A 368 5.28 1.08 -3.95
N SER A 369 5.10 -0.24 -4.08
CA SER A 369 4.41 -0.85 -5.23
C SER A 369 3.21 -1.68 -4.76
N PHE A 370 2.03 -1.32 -5.25
CA PHE A 370 0.76 -2.00 -5.00
C PHE A 370 0.25 -2.56 -6.33
N LEU A 371 0.66 -3.80 -6.63
CA LEU A 371 0.51 -4.42 -7.94
C LEU A 371 -0.75 -5.28 -8.06
N GLY A 372 -1.61 -5.31 -7.04
CA GLY A 372 -2.96 -5.86 -7.15
C GLY A 372 -3.79 -5.07 -8.17
N ALA A 373 -4.79 -5.72 -8.78
CA ALA A 373 -5.69 -5.06 -9.73
C ALA A 373 -6.55 -4.00 -9.02
N ASP A 374 -7.05 -4.32 -7.83
CA ASP A 374 -7.89 -3.43 -7.03
C ASP A 374 -7.15 -3.02 -5.76
N ASN A 375 -6.91 -1.71 -5.62
CA ASN A 375 -6.26 -1.15 -4.44
C ASN A 375 -7.13 -0.05 -3.86
N TYR A 376 -7.24 0.01 -2.54
CA TYR A 376 -8.12 0.95 -1.84
C TYR A 376 -7.41 1.60 -0.67
N PHE A 377 -7.27 2.91 -0.74
CA PHE A 377 -6.69 3.73 0.32
C PHE A 377 -7.69 4.80 0.73
N GLN A 378 -8.16 4.70 1.97
CA GLN A 378 -9.01 5.71 2.58
C GLN A 378 -8.34 6.24 3.83
N SER A 379 -8.30 7.56 3.98
CA SER A 379 -7.89 8.21 5.23
C SER A 379 -8.61 9.54 5.38
N GLY A 380 -8.56 10.16 6.56
CA GLY A 380 -8.86 11.58 6.65
C GLY A 380 -7.90 12.33 5.74
N SER A 381 -6.63 12.47 6.13
CA SER A 381 -5.59 13.04 5.26
C SER A 381 -4.64 11.98 4.70
N LEU A 382 -4.28 12.08 3.42
CA LEU A 382 -3.44 11.11 2.72
C LEU A 382 -2.29 11.81 1.96
N ASP A 383 -1.05 11.39 2.20
CA ASP A 383 0.10 11.80 1.39
C ASP A 383 0.57 10.60 0.55
N VAL A 384 0.59 10.73 -0.78
CA VAL A 384 0.89 9.63 -1.72
C VAL A 384 2.01 10.02 -2.67
N GLN A 385 3.21 9.47 -2.51
CA GLN A 385 4.35 9.88 -3.33
C GLN A 385 5.22 8.73 -3.84
N ASN A 386 5.73 8.85 -5.07
CA ASN A 386 6.69 7.89 -5.65
C ASN A 386 6.19 6.43 -5.67
N ASN A 387 4.88 6.20 -5.86
CA ASN A 387 4.32 4.85 -5.84
C ASN A 387 4.04 4.30 -7.24
N LYS A 388 3.97 2.97 -7.33
CA LYS A 388 3.49 2.22 -8.50
C LYS A 388 2.21 1.49 -8.11
N MET A 389 1.10 1.71 -8.81
CA MET A 389 -0.20 1.17 -8.39
C MET A 389 -1.01 0.57 -9.55
N GLY A 390 -1.71 -0.53 -9.27
CA GLY A 390 -2.64 -1.17 -10.20
C GLY A 390 -1.97 -2.01 -11.28
N GLN A 391 -2.80 -2.55 -12.18
CA GLN A 391 -2.39 -3.35 -13.33
C GLN A 391 -3.00 -2.78 -14.62
N THR A 392 -2.30 -2.93 -15.74
CA THR A 392 -2.79 -2.41 -17.02
C THR A 392 -4.07 -3.11 -17.46
N ASN A 393 -5.11 -2.31 -17.78
CA ASN A 393 -6.43 -2.74 -18.23
C ASN A 393 -7.22 -3.62 -17.23
N LEU A 394 -6.88 -3.61 -15.94
CA LEU A 394 -7.55 -4.40 -14.89
C LEU A 394 -7.75 -3.59 -13.62
N GLY A 395 -8.92 -3.77 -13.01
CA GLY A 395 -9.26 -3.25 -11.69
C GLY A 395 -9.22 -1.73 -11.57
N THR A 396 -9.27 -1.23 -10.34
CA THR A 396 -9.20 0.21 -10.06
C THR A 396 -8.43 0.49 -8.78
N THR A 397 -7.55 1.49 -8.81
CA THR A 397 -6.95 2.07 -7.61
C THR A 397 -7.79 3.25 -7.12
N ILE A 398 -8.30 3.16 -5.90
CA ILE A 398 -9.14 4.19 -5.28
C ILE A 398 -8.35 4.90 -4.19
N LEU A 399 -8.17 6.21 -4.34
CA LEU A 399 -7.65 7.10 -3.30
C LEU A 399 -8.81 7.99 -2.82
N LYS A 400 -9.12 7.92 -1.53
CA LYS A 400 -10.33 8.53 -0.98
C LYS A 400 -10.07 9.26 0.33
N THR A 401 -10.63 10.47 0.48
CA THR A 401 -10.78 11.07 1.81
C THR A 401 -12.03 10.55 2.51
N ALA A 402 -11.91 10.33 3.81
CA ALA A 402 -13.05 10.13 4.69
C ALA A 402 -12.72 10.61 6.10
N GLN A 403 -13.49 11.58 6.59
CA GLN A 403 -13.51 11.93 7.99
C GLN A 403 -14.92 12.38 8.38
N ASN A 404 -15.31 12.14 9.63
CA ASN A 404 -16.60 12.58 10.20
C ASN A 404 -16.49 13.82 11.10
N GLY A 405 -15.30 14.40 11.27
CA GLY A 405 -15.04 15.54 12.17
C GLY A 405 -14.87 16.87 11.43
N GLY A 406 -15.12 17.98 12.12
CA GLY A 406 -14.88 19.34 11.60
C GLY A 406 -13.39 19.65 11.57
N GLY A 407 -12.77 19.56 10.39
CA GLY A 407 -11.35 19.82 10.20
C GLY A 407 -11.00 19.97 8.73
N LEU A 408 -9.81 20.51 8.47
CA LEU A 408 -9.25 20.64 7.14
C LEU A 408 -8.53 19.35 6.77
N ILE A 409 -8.88 18.79 5.61
CA ILE A 409 -8.35 17.51 5.14
C ILE A 409 -7.53 17.72 3.87
N TYR A 410 -6.39 17.03 3.76
CA TYR A 410 -5.55 17.05 2.57
C TYR A 410 -5.42 15.67 1.94
N MET A 411 -5.52 15.61 0.61
CA MET A 411 -4.88 14.55 -0.16
C MET A 411 -3.85 15.15 -1.09
N ARG A 412 -2.59 14.87 -0.81
CA ARG A 412 -1.47 15.34 -1.61
C ARG A 412 -0.82 14.15 -2.29
N ASP A 413 -0.49 14.30 -3.55
CA ASP A 413 0.26 13.28 -4.25
C ASP A 413 1.33 13.84 -5.20
N GLY A 414 2.10 12.95 -5.80
CA GLY A 414 3.11 13.30 -6.79
C GLY A 414 4.10 12.17 -7.07
N ASN A 415 4.62 12.14 -8.29
CA ASN A 415 5.56 11.11 -8.76
C ASN A 415 4.98 9.68 -8.74
N ASN A 416 3.66 9.52 -8.74
CA ASN A 416 3.03 8.23 -8.79
C ASN A 416 2.77 7.78 -10.22
N LYS A 417 2.83 6.46 -10.42
CA LYS A 417 2.50 5.80 -11.68
C LYS A 417 1.39 4.79 -11.44
N PHE A 418 0.23 5.07 -12.01
CA PHE A 418 -0.93 4.18 -12.01
C PHE A 418 -1.00 3.45 -13.36
N PHE A 419 -0.98 2.12 -13.33
CA PHE A 419 -1.02 1.30 -14.54
C PHE A 419 -2.45 1.01 -15.02
N GLY A 420 -3.41 0.97 -14.10
CA GLY A 420 -4.83 0.73 -14.36
C GLY A 420 -5.68 1.99 -14.19
N ASP A 421 -6.99 1.79 -14.03
CA ASP A 421 -7.94 2.87 -13.77
C ASP A 421 -7.77 3.42 -12.34
N VAL A 422 -8.08 4.69 -12.17
CA VAL A 422 -7.90 5.43 -10.92
C VAL A 422 -9.16 6.21 -10.57
N GLN A 423 -9.56 6.16 -9.30
CA GLN A 423 -10.58 7.03 -8.75
C GLN A 423 -9.99 7.87 -7.61
N TRP A 424 -10.09 9.17 -7.76
CA TRP A 424 -9.77 10.16 -6.74
C TRP A 424 -11.06 10.73 -6.20
N LEU A 425 -11.40 10.35 -4.97
CA LEU A 425 -12.66 10.70 -4.34
C LEU A 425 -12.43 11.64 -3.16
N ALA A 426 -12.65 12.93 -3.40
CA ALA A 426 -12.58 13.99 -2.40
C ALA A 426 -13.97 14.17 -1.78
N ILE A 427 -14.14 13.69 -0.55
CA ILE A 427 -15.36 13.85 0.25
C ILE A 427 -15.06 14.76 1.43
N ALA A 428 -15.78 15.87 1.50
CA ALA A 428 -15.72 16.77 2.64
C ALA A 428 -16.60 16.29 3.81
N PRO A 429 -16.15 16.47 5.07
CA PRO A 429 -16.97 16.23 6.24
C PRO A 429 -18.14 17.24 6.30
N PRO A 430 -19.22 16.97 7.05
CA PRO A 430 -20.39 17.84 7.13
C PRO A 430 -20.11 19.30 7.55
N THR A 431 -19.03 19.54 8.29
CA THR A 431 -18.66 20.86 8.85
C THR A 431 -17.23 21.29 8.52
N GLY A 432 -16.60 20.72 7.48
CA GLY A 432 -15.22 21.06 7.11
C GLY A 432 -14.96 21.03 5.61
N SER A 433 -13.70 21.26 5.23
CA SER A 433 -13.27 21.33 3.83
C SER A 433 -12.24 20.25 3.54
N THR A 434 -12.25 19.75 2.31
CA THR A 434 -11.22 18.84 1.80
C THR A 434 -10.53 19.47 0.62
N TYR A 435 -9.20 19.43 0.62
CA TYR A 435 -8.36 19.89 -0.47
C TYR A 435 -7.58 18.71 -1.02
N PHE A 436 -7.93 18.30 -2.23
CA PHE A 436 -7.06 17.48 -3.06
C PHE A 436 -6.04 18.39 -3.72
N GLN A 437 -4.75 18.18 -3.45
CA GLN A 437 -3.65 18.87 -4.12
C GLN A 437 -2.89 17.85 -4.94
N GLN A 438 -3.33 17.73 -6.19
CA GLN A 438 -2.87 16.76 -7.13
C GLN A 438 -1.55 17.19 -7.75
N THR A 439 -0.61 16.27 -7.96
CA THR A 439 0.75 16.54 -8.49
C THR A 439 1.61 17.48 -7.63
N PHE A 440 1.30 17.56 -6.33
CA PHE A 440 1.95 18.44 -5.36
C PHE A 440 3.45 18.13 -5.17
N TYR A 441 3.82 16.85 -5.06
CA TYR A 441 5.22 16.42 -4.85
C TYR A 441 6.00 16.21 -6.15
N GLY A 442 5.33 16.26 -7.30
CA GLY A 442 5.90 15.96 -8.61
C GLY A 442 4.82 15.48 -9.59
N PRO A 443 5.16 15.22 -10.87
CA PRO A 443 4.19 14.81 -11.87
C PRO A 443 3.59 13.42 -11.59
N ASP A 444 2.32 13.22 -11.90
CA ASP A 444 1.66 11.92 -11.83
C ASP A 444 1.31 11.38 -13.22
N SER A 445 1.26 10.06 -13.35
CA SER A 445 0.86 9.38 -14.59
C SER A 445 -0.22 8.34 -14.32
N CYS A 446 -1.38 8.51 -14.93
CA CYS A 446 -2.44 7.50 -14.99
C CYS A 446 -2.53 6.93 -16.40
N LEU A 447 -2.14 5.66 -16.57
CA LEU A 447 -2.18 5.00 -17.88
C LEU A 447 -3.59 4.50 -18.24
N GLY A 448 -4.47 4.32 -17.25
CA GLY A 448 -5.88 4.00 -17.43
C GLY A 448 -6.78 5.24 -17.51
N ASN A 449 -8.05 5.06 -17.17
CA ASN A 449 -9.01 6.14 -16.97
C ASN A 449 -8.80 6.77 -15.59
N LEU A 450 -8.80 8.10 -15.54
CA LEU A 450 -8.83 8.85 -14.30
C LEU A 450 -10.23 9.44 -14.07
N THR A 451 -10.88 9.03 -12.99
CA THR A 451 -12.08 9.71 -12.47
C THR A 451 -11.71 10.54 -11.25
N VAL A 452 -12.10 11.81 -11.25
CA VAL A 452 -11.92 12.70 -10.12
C VAL A 452 -13.29 13.21 -9.68
N SER A 453 -13.65 12.94 -8.43
CA SER A 453 -14.95 13.29 -7.87
C SER A 453 -14.78 14.17 -6.63
N ALA A 454 -15.46 15.32 -6.64
CA ALA A 454 -15.58 16.24 -5.52
C ALA A 454 -17.02 16.19 -4.97
N GLU A 455 -17.15 15.87 -3.68
CA GLU A 455 -18.41 15.70 -2.97
C GLU A 455 -18.52 16.68 -1.78
N GLY A 456 -19.70 17.25 -1.57
CA GLY A 456 -19.93 18.23 -0.51
C GLY A 456 -19.10 19.52 -0.71
N ALA A 457 -18.46 20.03 0.35
CA ALA A 457 -17.59 21.21 0.26
C ALA A 457 -16.15 20.90 -0.23
N ALA A 458 -15.89 19.69 -0.76
CA ALA A 458 -14.56 19.29 -1.19
C ALA A 458 -14.13 20.04 -2.46
N SER A 459 -12.86 20.46 -2.50
CA SER A 459 -12.24 21.08 -3.67
C SER A 459 -11.03 20.28 -4.12
N VAL A 460 -10.81 20.23 -5.44
CA VAL A 460 -9.68 19.57 -6.09
C VAL A 460 -8.85 20.64 -6.80
N ASN A 461 -7.58 20.72 -6.48
CA ASN A 461 -6.59 21.54 -7.17
C ASN A 461 -5.49 20.64 -7.77
N PHE A 462 -5.38 20.62 -9.10
CA PHE A 462 -4.21 20.06 -9.80
C PHE A 462 -3.08 21.09 -9.77
N ALA A 463 -2.24 21.02 -8.75
CA ALA A 463 -1.23 22.02 -8.44
C ALA A 463 0.20 21.48 -8.60
N GLY A 464 1.06 22.30 -9.19
CA GLY A 464 2.51 22.16 -9.03
C GLY A 464 3.24 21.52 -10.21
N ASN A 465 2.69 20.47 -10.82
CA ASN A 465 3.39 19.69 -11.86
C ASN A 465 2.44 19.12 -12.93
N ASN A 466 3.00 18.46 -13.95
CA ASN A 466 2.23 17.87 -15.04
C ASN A 466 1.46 16.62 -14.60
N LEU A 467 0.26 16.45 -15.15
CA LEU A 467 -0.54 15.22 -15.03
C LEU A 467 -0.63 14.55 -16.40
N TYR A 468 -0.27 13.26 -16.49
CA TYR A 468 -0.33 12.50 -17.74
C TYR A 468 -1.47 11.47 -17.70
N ILE A 469 -2.37 11.53 -18.69
CA ILE A 469 -3.58 10.70 -18.80
C ILE A 469 -3.52 9.80 -20.03
N GLY A 470 -3.66 8.49 -19.82
CA GLY A 470 -3.48 7.46 -20.84
C GLY A 470 -4.77 6.99 -21.54
N LYS A 471 -5.94 7.00 -20.90
CA LYS A 471 -7.21 6.58 -21.54
C LYS A 471 -8.31 7.63 -21.47
N GLY A 472 -8.54 8.28 -20.34
CA GLY A 472 -9.62 9.26 -20.25
C GLY A 472 -9.60 10.04 -18.95
N LEU A 473 -10.24 11.20 -18.96
CA LEU A 473 -10.42 12.06 -17.81
C LEU A 473 -11.91 12.33 -17.60
N SER A 474 -12.43 11.91 -16.46
CA SER A 474 -13.80 12.18 -16.04
C SER A 474 -13.79 13.01 -14.77
N LEU A 475 -14.28 14.25 -14.84
CA LEU A 475 -14.39 15.14 -13.70
C LEU A 475 -15.84 15.17 -13.22
N GLN A 476 -16.06 15.01 -11.92
CA GLN A 476 -17.38 15.04 -11.30
C GLN A 476 -17.39 16.02 -10.14
N ASN A 477 -18.23 17.05 -10.21
CA ASN A 477 -18.44 17.97 -9.10
C ASN A 477 -19.88 17.89 -8.63
N ASN A 478 -20.12 17.10 -7.59
CA ASN A 478 -21.46 16.91 -7.01
C ASN A 478 -21.68 17.79 -5.76
N GLY A 479 -20.77 18.73 -5.53
CA GLY A 479 -20.69 19.54 -4.32
C GLY A 479 -20.70 21.05 -4.58
N SER A 480 -20.43 21.82 -3.52
CA SER A 480 -20.27 23.28 -3.54
C SER A 480 -18.82 23.71 -3.73
N GLY A 481 -17.85 22.79 -3.65
CA GLY A 481 -16.44 23.08 -3.91
C GLY A 481 -16.12 23.20 -5.40
N THR A 482 -14.83 23.28 -5.73
CA THR A 482 -14.34 23.53 -7.09
C THR A 482 -13.35 22.48 -7.56
N ILE A 483 -13.23 22.31 -8.88
CA ILE A 483 -12.17 21.54 -9.51
C ILE A 483 -11.34 22.51 -10.38
N VAL A 484 -10.07 22.68 -10.04
CA VAL A 484 -9.21 23.72 -10.62
C VAL A 484 -7.85 23.14 -11.00
N HIS A 485 -7.32 23.56 -12.13
CA HIS A 485 -5.90 23.46 -12.51
C HIS A 485 -5.44 24.88 -12.81
N ASP A 486 -4.74 25.55 -11.89
CA ASP A 486 -4.43 27.00 -11.98
C ASP A 486 -2.94 27.34 -12.14
N ASN A 487 -2.05 26.36 -12.04
CA ASN A 487 -0.61 26.60 -12.17
C ASN A 487 -0.22 26.85 -13.64
N GLY A 488 0.54 27.93 -13.88
CA GLY A 488 0.84 28.42 -15.22
C GLY A 488 1.91 27.64 -15.98
N SER A 489 2.74 26.87 -15.27
CA SER A 489 3.83 26.09 -15.86
C SER A 489 3.49 24.62 -16.09
N SER A 490 2.41 24.10 -15.50
CA SER A 490 1.98 22.70 -15.65
C SER A 490 0.87 22.53 -16.69
N ALA A 491 0.70 21.30 -17.19
CA ALA A 491 -0.43 20.94 -18.04
C ALA A 491 -0.97 19.54 -17.70
N ILE A 492 -2.26 19.34 -18.03
CA ILE A 492 -2.85 18.01 -18.14
C ILE A 492 -2.59 17.51 -19.56
N TYR A 493 -1.73 16.51 -19.70
CA TYR A 493 -1.36 15.91 -20.97
C TYR A 493 -2.17 14.63 -21.23
N PHE A 494 -2.82 14.57 -22.38
CA PHE A 494 -3.34 13.31 -22.93
C PHE A 494 -2.26 12.65 -23.77
N ILE A 495 -1.86 11.43 -23.37
CA ILE A 495 -0.75 10.66 -23.97
C ILE A 495 -1.22 9.28 -24.41
N GLY A 496 -0.48 8.62 -25.31
CA GLY A 496 -0.70 7.24 -25.74
C GLY A 496 -1.15 7.10 -27.20
N ALA A 497 -1.77 5.98 -27.56
CA ALA A 497 -2.05 5.62 -28.96
C ALA A 497 -3.53 5.73 -29.37
N ASP A 498 -4.47 5.19 -28.57
CA ASP A 498 -5.90 5.17 -28.94
C ASP A 498 -6.56 6.55 -28.83
N THR A 499 -7.88 6.66 -28.93
CA THR A 499 -8.60 7.90 -28.56
C THR A 499 -8.76 7.98 -27.05
N ALA A 500 -8.65 9.18 -26.47
CA ALA A 500 -9.02 9.45 -25.09
C ALA A 500 -10.38 10.16 -25.00
N ASN A 501 -11.09 10.03 -23.89
CA ASN A 501 -12.33 10.79 -23.64
C ASN A 501 -12.12 11.82 -22.53
N TYR A 502 -12.72 13.01 -22.70
CA TYR A 502 -12.95 13.97 -21.63
C TYR A 502 -14.44 14.07 -21.34
N SER A 503 -14.82 14.07 -20.07
CA SER A 503 -16.20 14.32 -19.64
C SER A 503 -16.23 15.12 -18.35
N TYR A 504 -17.27 15.94 -18.21
CA TYR A 504 -17.63 16.61 -16.97
C TYR A 504 -19.10 16.35 -16.62
N SER A 505 -19.38 16.09 -15.35
CA SER A 505 -20.74 15.96 -14.83
C SER A 505 -20.87 16.50 -13.40
N GLY A 506 -22.11 16.66 -12.95
CA GLY A 506 -22.44 17.06 -11.58
C GLY A 506 -23.15 18.42 -11.51
N SER A 507 -23.65 18.75 -10.32
CA SER A 507 -24.40 19.98 -10.05
C SER A 507 -23.53 21.17 -9.60
N GLY A 508 -22.25 20.93 -9.34
CA GLY A 508 -21.31 21.93 -8.86
C GLY A 508 -20.77 22.83 -9.97
N ALA A 509 -19.80 23.67 -9.60
CA ALA A 509 -19.12 24.57 -10.53
C ALA A 509 -18.33 23.78 -11.60
N VAL A 510 -18.40 24.27 -12.85
CA VAL A 510 -17.64 23.73 -13.99
C VAL A 510 -16.13 23.82 -13.71
N PRO A 511 -15.32 22.82 -14.09
CA PRO A 511 -13.88 22.82 -13.84
C PRO A 511 -13.17 23.98 -14.54
N SER A 512 -12.25 24.64 -13.84
CA SER A 512 -11.37 25.66 -14.40
C SER A 512 -10.02 25.05 -14.71
N LEU A 513 -9.71 24.84 -15.99
CA LEU A 513 -8.47 24.17 -16.40
C LEU A 513 -7.51 25.17 -17.07
N ARG A 514 -6.26 25.25 -16.61
CA ARG A 514 -5.31 26.18 -17.23
C ARG A 514 -4.75 25.69 -18.55
N ASN A 515 -3.82 24.74 -18.54
CA ASN A 515 -3.20 24.21 -19.75
C ASN A 515 -3.62 22.76 -20.02
N ILE A 516 -4.04 22.48 -21.26
CA ILE A 516 -4.32 21.15 -21.78
C ILE A 516 -3.32 20.85 -22.90
N GLY A 517 -2.68 19.69 -22.84
CA GLY A 517 -1.73 19.23 -23.85
C GLY A 517 -2.17 17.94 -24.53
N ILE A 518 -2.01 17.87 -25.84
CA ILE A 518 -2.35 16.70 -26.65
C ILE A 518 -1.09 16.16 -27.33
N SER A 519 -0.69 14.95 -26.95
CA SER A 519 0.46 14.22 -27.51
C SER A 519 0.12 12.73 -27.70
N ARG A 520 -1.04 12.48 -28.31
CA ARG A 520 -1.69 11.18 -28.44
C ARG A 520 -2.22 10.96 -29.85
N GLN A 521 -1.83 9.88 -30.52
CA GLN A 521 -2.17 9.66 -31.93
C GLN A 521 -3.68 9.64 -32.19
N GLY A 522 -4.44 8.85 -31.42
CA GLY A 522 -5.89 8.76 -31.57
C GLY A 522 -6.67 9.95 -31.01
N GLY A 523 -5.98 10.98 -30.50
CA GLY A 523 -6.60 12.25 -30.11
C GLY A 523 -7.42 12.22 -28.81
N LEU A 524 -8.23 13.26 -28.63
CA LEU A 524 -9.11 13.48 -27.49
C LEU A 524 -10.53 13.78 -27.98
N ARG A 525 -11.51 13.02 -27.50
CA ARG A 525 -12.93 13.27 -27.76
C ARG A 525 -13.60 13.96 -26.58
N LEU A 526 -14.26 15.07 -26.85
CA LEU A 526 -15.00 15.84 -25.84
C LEU A 526 -16.44 15.33 -25.76
N LEU A 527 -16.78 14.72 -24.61
CA LEU A 527 -18.15 14.32 -24.26
C LEU A 527 -18.88 15.40 -23.45
N SER A 528 -18.17 16.48 -23.11
CA SER A 528 -18.67 17.68 -22.44
C SER A 528 -17.84 18.88 -22.91
N PRO A 529 -18.35 20.12 -22.81
CA PRO A 529 -17.55 21.31 -23.10
C PRO A 529 -16.27 21.33 -22.26
N LEU A 530 -15.12 21.60 -22.89
CA LEU A 530 -13.84 21.75 -22.20
C LEU A 530 -13.40 23.21 -22.28
N THR A 531 -13.26 23.87 -21.13
CA THR A 531 -12.73 25.24 -21.07
C THR A 531 -11.28 25.23 -20.59
N CYS A 532 -10.38 25.90 -21.32
CA CYS A 532 -9.02 26.14 -20.84
C CYS A 532 -8.41 27.49 -21.23
N SER A 533 -7.33 27.86 -20.56
CA SER A 533 -6.54 29.08 -20.82
C SER A 533 -5.26 28.82 -21.62
N GLY A 534 -4.95 27.57 -21.97
CA GLY A 534 -3.76 27.20 -22.72
C GLY A 534 -3.96 25.86 -23.40
N LEU A 535 -3.63 25.79 -24.68
CA LEU A 535 -3.74 24.59 -25.49
C LEU A 535 -2.42 24.28 -26.18
N ILE A 536 -1.89 23.07 -25.94
CA ILE A 536 -0.61 22.61 -26.48
C ILE A 536 -0.91 21.47 -27.46
N LEU A 537 -0.79 21.74 -28.76
CA LEU A 537 -1.07 20.80 -29.84
C LEU A 537 0.23 20.21 -30.38
N THR A 538 0.64 19.06 -29.85
CA THR A 538 1.88 18.37 -30.29
C THR A 538 1.56 17.26 -31.30
N ARG A 539 0.59 16.40 -30.97
CA ARG A 539 0.16 15.27 -31.82
C ARG A 539 -1.19 14.77 -31.36
N GLY A 540 -2.14 14.59 -32.28
CA GLY A 540 -3.50 14.13 -32.00
C GLY A 540 -4.55 15.18 -32.29
N ILE A 541 -5.74 14.72 -32.68
CA ILE A 541 -6.89 15.55 -33.02
C ILE A 541 -7.81 15.68 -31.81
N ILE A 542 -8.29 16.89 -31.53
CA ILE A 542 -9.36 17.10 -30.55
C ILE A 542 -10.69 17.04 -31.29
N LEU A 543 -11.51 16.03 -31.02
CA LEU A 543 -12.85 15.88 -31.56
C LEU A 543 -13.84 16.62 -30.65
N SER A 544 -14.38 17.72 -31.13
CA SER A 544 -15.39 18.53 -30.44
C SER A 544 -16.67 18.64 -31.26
N SER A 545 -17.73 19.20 -30.68
CA SER A 545 -19.00 19.43 -31.38
C SER A 545 -19.64 20.74 -30.93
N SER A 546 -20.70 21.16 -31.60
CA SER A 546 -21.46 22.35 -31.17
C SER A 546 -22.04 22.22 -29.76
N SER A 547 -22.39 21.00 -29.32
CA SER A 547 -22.87 20.72 -27.96
C SER A 547 -21.74 20.53 -26.95
N ASN A 548 -20.58 20.02 -27.37
CA ASN A 548 -19.39 19.81 -26.54
C ASN A 548 -18.17 20.52 -27.15
N PRO A 549 -18.15 21.86 -27.17
CA PRO A 549 -17.08 22.61 -27.81
C PRO A 549 -15.80 22.59 -26.98
N MET A 550 -14.68 22.78 -27.68
CA MET A 550 -13.44 23.24 -27.05
C MET A 550 -13.55 24.76 -26.83
N GLN A 551 -13.22 25.27 -25.65
CA GLN A 551 -13.41 26.68 -25.29
C GLN A 551 -12.13 27.28 -24.72
N LEU A 552 -11.73 28.42 -25.27
CA LEU A 552 -10.52 29.15 -24.90
C LEU A 552 -10.90 30.46 -24.24
N THR A 553 -10.39 30.69 -23.04
CA THR A 553 -10.66 31.89 -22.23
C THR A 553 -9.95 33.13 -22.79
N ASN A 554 -10.27 34.31 -22.24
CA ASN A 554 -9.57 35.54 -22.59
C ASN A 554 -8.08 35.44 -22.22
N GLY A 555 -7.21 35.85 -23.15
CA GLY A 555 -5.76 35.70 -23.01
C GLY A 555 -5.24 34.27 -23.20
N ALA A 556 -6.08 33.32 -23.63
CA ALA A 556 -5.64 31.95 -23.87
C ALA A 556 -4.59 31.87 -24.98
N VAL A 557 -3.59 31.00 -24.78
CA VAL A 557 -2.48 30.79 -25.71
C VAL A 557 -2.58 29.39 -26.32
N VAL A 558 -2.48 29.30 -27.64
CA VAL A 558 -2.33 28.03 -28.36
C VAL A 558 -0.90 27.92 -28.86
N THR A 559 -0.26 26.77 -28.65
CA THR A 559 1.07 26.46 -29.21
C THR A 559 1.02 25.17 -30.03
N GLY A 560 1.86 25.11 -31.07
CA GLY A 560 1.84 24.02 -32.04
C GLY A 560 0.70 24.15 -33.04
N GLY A 561 0.12 23.02 -33.44
CA GLY A 561 -0.87 22.95 -34.51
C GLY A 561 -0.26 22.58 -35.86
N GLY A 562 -0.97 21.76 -36.62
CA GLY A 562 -0.56 21.27 -37.94
C GLY A 562 -1.36 20.03 -38.32
N ASP A 563 -1.04 19.39 -39.46
CA ASP A 563 -1.81 18.26 -39.98
C ASP A 563 -1.89 17.07 -39.01
N SER A 564 -0.91 16.93 -38.12
CA SER A 564 -0.90 15.89 -37.09
C SER A 564 -1.55 16.30 -35.76
N SER A 565 -1.98 17.56 -35.59
CA SER A 565 -2.63 18.02 -34.35
C SER A 565 -3.46 19.30 -34.56
N TYR A 566 -4.78 19.17 -34.45
CA TYR A 566 -5.74 20.26 -34.63
C TYR A 566 -7.06 19.96 -33.91
N VAL A 567 -7.97 20.93 -33.87
CA VAL A 567 -9.36 20.75 -33.39
C VAL A 567 -10.26 20.43 -34.59
N ASP A 568 -10.92 19.28 -34.53
CA ASP A 568 -11.94 18.83 -35.46
C ASP A 568 -13.31 19.00 -34.80
N GLY A 569 -14.03 20.04 -35.21
CA GLY A 569 -15.29 20.47 -34.61
C GLY A 569 -15.27 21.92 -34.13
N ALA A 570 -16.18 22.26 -33.22
CA ALA A 570 -16.35 23.63 -32.73
C ALA A 570 -15.24 24.03 -31.74
N LEU A 571 -14.59 25.16 -32.03
CA LEU A 571 -13.66 25.86 -31.13
C LEU A 571 -14.17 27.26 -30.83
N VAL A 572 -14.36 27.57 -29.56
CA VAL A 572 -14.81 28.87 -29.06
C VAL A 572 -13.63 29.63 -28.49
N LYS A 573 -13.49 30.91 -28.84
CA LYS A 573 -12.51 31.83 -28.27
C LYS A 573 -13.21 33.05 -27.70
N THR A 574 -13.00 33.28 -26.41
CA THR A 574 -13.38 34.53 -25.73
C THR A 574 -12.18 35.45 -25.67
N GLY A 575 -12.35 36.75 -25.91
CA GLY A 575 -11.31 37.76 -25.66
C GLY A 575 -11.04 38.75 -26.79
N ASN A 576 -10.16 39.70 -26.51
CA ASN A 576 -9.78 40.83 -27.36
C ASN A 576 -8.37 40.72 -27.96
N THR A 577 -7.83 39.50 -28.06
CA THR A 577 -6.54 39.25 -28.71
C THR A 577 -6.78 38.75 -30.12
N ALA A 578 -5.94 39.17 -31.07
CA ALA A 578 -5.90 38.53 -32.39
C ALA A 578 -5.64 37.03 -32.20
N PHE A 579 -6.29 36.20 -32.99
CA PHE A 579 -6.31 34.77 -32.73
C PHE A 579 -6.40 33.95 -34.02
N THR A 580 -5.64 32.86 -34.05
CA THR A 580 -5.69 31.83 -35.10
C THR A 580 -6.31 30.58 -34.51
N PHE A 581 -7.44 30.15 -35.03
CA PHE A 581 -8.11 28.92 -34.63
C PHE A 581 -7.41 27.73 -35.31
N PRO A 582 -6.77 26.81 -34.54
CA PRO A 582 -6.09 25.64 -35.09
C PRO A 582 -7.09 24.54 -35.49
N LEU A 583 -7.87 24.78 -36.54
CA LEU A 583 -8.92 23.89 -36.99
C LEU A 583 -8.45 22.92 -38.08
N GLY A 584 -9.18 21.83 -38.23
CA GLY A 584 -8.97 20.89 -39.31
C GLY A 584 -10.06 19.82 -39.37
N GLU A 585 -10.07 19.03 -40.43
CA GLU A 585 -10.97 17.90 -40.63
C GLU A 585 -10.33 16.94 -41.64
N ASN A 586 -10.56 15.63 -41.50
CA ASN A 586 -10.08 14.62 -42.46
C ASN A 586 -8.55 14.67 -42.72
N ASN A 587 -7.76 14.75 -41.65
CA ASN A 587 -6.29 14.85 -41.62
C ASN A 587 -5.72 16.10 -42.30
N VAL A 588 -6.48 17.20 -42.33
CA VAL A 588 -6.05 18.45 -42.94
C VAL A 588 -6.14 19.58 -41.94
N TYR A 589 -5.04 20.31 -41.78
CA TYR A 589 -4.99 21.55 -41.02
C TYR A 589 -5.40 22.76 -41.86
N ALA A 590 -6.42 23.47 -41.39
CA ALA A 590 -7.04 24.58 -42.11
C ALA A 590 -7.38 25.71 -41.13
N PRO A 591 -6.37 26.47 -40.67
CA PRO A 591 -6.59 27.53 -39.70
C PRO A 591 -7.34 28.72 -40.30
N ILE A 592 -8.15 29.36 -39.47
CA ILE A 592 -8.78 30.66 -39.71
C ILE A 592 -8.31 31.63 -38.64
N SER A 593 -8.05 32.89 -39.00
CA SER A 593 -7.65 33.91 -38.04
C SER A 593 -8.60 35.09 -38.03
N ILE A 594 -8.68 35.76 -36.88
CA ILE A 594 -9.35 37.04 -36.71
C ILE A 594 -8.37 38.08 -36.17
N THR A 595 -8.49 39.32 -36.62
CA THR A 595 -7.86 40.45 -35.91
C THR A 595 -8.45 40.59 -34.51
N ALA A 596 -7.76 41.32 -33.64
CA ALA A 596 -8.21 41.53 -32.26
C ALA A 596 -9.65 42.06 -32.20
N PRO A 597 -10.57 41.37 -31.51
CA PRO A 597 -11.86 41.93 -31.11
C PRO A 597 -11.67 43.13 -30.18
N ALA A 598 -12.70 43.97 -30.03
CA ALA A 598 -12.65 45.17 -29.20
C ALA A 598 -12.72 44.86 -27.69
N LEU A 599 -13.56 43.93 -27.26
CA LEU A 599 -13.82 43.68 -25.84
C LEU A 599 -13.33 42.31 -25.38
N SER A 600 -12.83 42.24 -24.15
CA SER A 600 -12.36 41.00 -23.53
C SER A 600 -13.47 39.95 -23.31
N THR A 601 -14.72 40.36 -23.46
CA THR A 601 -15.92 39.54 -23.36
C THR A 601 -16.47 39.10 -24.72
N ASP A 602 -15.91 39.57 -25.83
CA ASP A 602 -16.36 39.14 -27.17
C ASP A 602 -16.04 37.66 -27.39
N VAL A 603 -16.95 36.95 -28.05
CA VAL A 603 -16.83 35.50 -28.26
C VAL A 603 -17.04 35.15 -29.72
N PHE A 604 -16.07 34.42 -30.27
CA PHE A 604 -16.12 33.86 -31.62
C PHE A 604 -16.03 32.34 -31.57
N LYS A 605 -16.86 31.65 -32.36
CA LYS A 605 -16.87 30.19 -32.48
C LYS A 605 -16.55 29.84 -33.92
N ALA A 606 -15.52 29.04 -34.14
CA ALA A 606 -15.11 28.63 -35.46
C ALA A 606 -15.15 27.10 -35.63
N GLN A 607 -15.39 26.66 -36.86
CA GLN A 607 -15.31 25.26 -37.28
C GLN A 607 -14.94 25.22 -38.77
N TYR A 608 -14.12 24.25 -39.16
CA TYR A 608 -13.73 24.00 -40.54
C TYR A 608 -14.48 22.78 -41.10
N PHE A 609 -14.82 22.83 -42.38
CA PHE A 609 -15.44 21.74 -43.11
C PHE A 609 -14.69 21.49 -44.42
N LYS A 610 -14.12 20.28 -44.56
CA LYS A 610 -13.48 19.81 -45.79
C LYS A 610 -14.53 19.18 -46.71
N THR A 611 -15.50 19.99 -47.12
CA THR A 611 -16.57 19.57 -48.02
C THR A 611 -17.02 20.72 -48.91
N ASN A 612 -17.67 20.38 -50.02
CA ASN A 612 -18.16 21.36 -50.97
C ASN A 612 -19.23 22.25 -50.32
N PRO A 613 -18.99 23.57 -50.16
CA PRO A 613 -20.00 24.48 -49.62
C PRO A 613 -21.27 24.49 -50.46
N GLY A 614 -21.17 24.23 -51.77
CA GLY A 614 -22.27 24.11 -52.73
C GLY A 614 -23.37 23.11 -52.35
N ILE A 615 -23.10 22.18 -51.43
CA ILE A 615 -24.08 21.20 -50.94
C ILE A 615 -25.11 21.86 -50.00
N VAL A 616 -24.68 22.86 -49.23
CA VAL A 616 -25.50 23.52 -48.20
C VAL A 616 -25.83 24.97 -48.59
N TYR A 617 -24.93 25.62 -49.33
CA TYR A 617 -24.99 27.03 -49.71
C TYR A 617 -24.85 27.12 -51.22
N ASP A 618 -25.86 27.66 -51.91
CA ASP A 618 -25.89 27.66 -53.38
C ASP A 618 -24.69 28.44 -53.97
N SER A 619 -23.69 27.70 -54.46
CA SER A 619 -22.47 28.25 -55.06
C SER A 619 -22.71 29.03 -56.37
N THR A 620 -23.92 28.99 -56.93
CA THR A 620 -24.29 29.76 -58.13
C THR A 620 -24.81 31.16 -57.80
N GLN A 621 -25.21 31.40 -56.56
CA GLN A 621 -25.65 32.72 -56.09
C GLN A 621 -24.46 33.45 -55.49
N HIS A 622 -23.82 34.33 -56.25
CA HIS A 622 -22.70 35.13 -55.78
C HIS A 622 -22.69 36.53 -56.41
N ASP A 623 -22.03 37.47 -55.76
CA ASP A 623 -21.80 38.80 -56.32
C ASP A 623 -21.06 38.69 -57.67
N ALA A 624 -21.36 39.61 -58.59
CA ALA A 624 -20.77 39.62 -59.93
C ALA A 624 -19.25 39.85 -59.94
N SER A 625 -18.67 40.35 -58.83
CA SER A 625 -17.22 40.50 -58.67
C SER A 625 -16.51 39.18 -58.35
N LEU A 626 -17.24 38.13 -57.97
CA LEU A 626 -16.72 36.78 -57.79
C LEU A 626 -16.92 35.99 -59.09
N ASN A 627 -15.87 35.32 -59.56
CA ASN A 627 -15.96 34.45 -60.73
C ASN A 627 -16.65 33.13 -60.43
N HIS A 628 -16.32 32.51 -59.30
CA HIS A 628 -16.91 31.29 -58.77
C HIS A 628 -16.57 31.14 -57.28
N ILE A 629 -17.26 30.22 -56.61
CA ILE A 629 -16.98 29.82 -55.23
C ILE A 629 -16.21 28.50 -55.24
N SER A 630 -15.15 28.38 -54.44
CA SER A 630 -14.42 27.13 -54.30
C SER A 630 -15.35 26.02 -53.80
N ARG A 631 -15.23 24.83 -54.39
CA ARG A 631 -16.04 23.66 -54.06
C ARG A 631 -15.31 22.68 -53.15
N SER A 632 -14.20 23.10 -52.55
CA SER A 632 -13.31 22.22 -51.80
C SER A 632 -13.60 22.21 -50.31
N GLU A 633 -13.92 23.37 -49.72
CA GLU A 633 -13.99 23.57 -48.28
C GLU A 633 -14.66 24.88 -47.90
N TYR A 634 -15.01 25.04 -46.62
CA TYR A 634 -15.45 26.31 -46.03
C TYR A 634 -15.22 26.35 -44.52
N TRP A 635 -15.30 27.55 -43.95
CA TRP A 635 -15.26 27.78 -42.51
C TRP A 635 -16.57 28.38 -42.02
N LEU A 636 -17.01 27.95 -40.85
CA LEU A 636 -17.95 28.71 -40.03
C LEU A 636 -17.14 29.52 -39.02
N LEU A 637 -17.51 30.78 -38.84
CA LEU A 637 -16.97 31.69 -37.84
C LEU A 637 -18.11 32.53 -37.30
N ASP A 638 -18.76 32.12 -36.22
CA ASP A 638 -19.88 32.87 -35.65
C ASP A 638 -19.40 33.81 -34.55
N ARG A 639 -19.86 35.07 -34.56
CA ARG A 639 -19.80 35.92 -33.38
C ARG A 639 -20.96 35.55 -32.44
N THR A 640 -20.67 34.82 -31.37
CA THR A 640 -21.69 34.34 -30.43
C THR A 640 -21.89 35.28 -29.23
N ASN A 641 -21.00 36.25 -29.02
CA ASN A 641 -21.19 37.36 -28.08
C ASN A 641 -20.42 38.60 -28.53
N GLY A 642 -20.97 39.79 -28.24
CA GLY A 642 -20.36 41.07 -28.57
C GLY A 642 -20.75 41.63 -29.93
N THR A 643 -20.14 42.77 -30.30
CA THR A 643 -20.44 43.51 -31.55
C THR A 643 -19.20 43.77 -32.42
N SER A 644 -18.05 43.22 -32.06
CA SER A 644 -16.80 43.39 -32.81
C SER A 644 -16.89 42.92 -34.24
N THR A 645 -16.20 43.65 -35.13
CA THR A 645 -16.14 43.40 -36.56
C THR A 645 -14.69 43.18 -37.00
N PRO A 646 -14.02 42.10 -36.56
CA PRO A 646 -12.64 41.85 -36.96
C PRO A 646 -12.52 41.62 -38.47
N LYS A 647 -11.31 41.84 -39.01
CA LYS A 647 -10.94 41.24 -40.30
C LYS A 647 -10.72 39.75 -40.11
N VAL A 648 -11.04 38.99 -41.14
CA VAL A 648 -10.87 37.53 -41.15
C VAL A 648 -9.75 37.18 -42.12
N THR A 649 -8.90 36.24 -41.72
CA THR A 649 -7.87 35.66 -42.57
C THR A 649 -8.15 34.18 -42.78
N LEU A 650 -8.28 33.75 -44.03
CA LEU A 650 -8.36 32.34 -44.41
C LEU A 650 -7.01 31.85 -44.91
N SER A 651 -6.77 30.55 -44.78
CA SER A 651 -5.60 29.88 -45.33
C SER A 651 -6.01 29.01 -46.52
N TRP A 652 -5.11 28.80 -47.48
CA TRP A 652 -5.27 27.82 -48.56
C TRP A 652 -4.04 26.92 -48.66
N ASN A 653 -4.22 25.73 -49.25
CA ASN A 653 -3.13 24.84 -49.65
C ASN A 653 -3.57 24.02 -50.87
N ALA A 654 -2.72 23.85 -51.87
CA ALA A 654 -3.06 23.19 -53.13
C ALA A 654 -3.58 21.76 -52.94
N ASN A 655 -3.12 21.04 -51.91
CA ASN A 655 -3.56 19.69 -51.61
C ASN A 655 -4.99 19.62 -51.05
N ARG A 656 -5.53 20.72 -50.50
CA ARG A 656 -6.90 20.77 -49.94
C ARG A 656 -7.84 21.69 -50.71
N SER A 657 -7.33 22.81 -51.20
CA SER A 657 -8.10 23.88 -51.85
C SER A 657 -8.05 23.79 -53.37
N GLY A 658 -6.99 23.19 -53.93
CA GLY A 658 -6.53 23.41 -55.31
C GLY A 658 -5.51 24.56 -55.38
N PRO A 659 -4.63 24.58 -56.40
CA PRO A 659 -3.66 25.67 -56.56
C PRO A 659 -4.37 26.98 -56.90
N VAL A 660 -3.80 28.09 -56.44
CA VAL A 660 -4.26 29.43 -56.81
C VAL A 660 -3.56 29.86 -58.08
N ASP A 661 -4.28 30.05 -59.19
CA ASP A 661 -3.68 30.44 -60.47
C ASP A 661 -3.15 31.88 -60.45
N MET A 662 -3.95 32.81 -59.91
CA MET A 662 -3.60 34.23 -59.80
C MET A 662 -3.97 34.78 -58.42
N MET A 663 -2.96 35.04 -57.60
CA MET A 663 -3.12 35.57 -56.24
C MET A 663 -3.95 36.85 -56.17
N ASN A 664 -3.77 37.76 -57.13
CA ASN A 664 -4.48 39.03 -57.15
C ASN A 664 -5.98 38.89 -57.42
N ASP A 665 -6.43 37.73 -57.91
CA ASP A 665 -7.84 37.44 -58.17
C ASP A 665 -8.49 36.66 -57.02
N LEU A 666 -7.69 36.12 -56.10
CA LEU A 666 -8.21 35.43 -54.91
C LEU A 666 -9.01 36.42 -54.05
N ARG A 667 -10.20 36.00 -53.60
CA ARG A 667 -11.10 36.78 -52.75
C ARG A 667 -11.56 35.88 -51.60
N ILE A 668 -11.93 36.50 -50.48
CA ILE A 668 -12.76 35.83 -49.47
C ILE A 668 -14.21 36.03 -49.86
N ALA A 669 -14.98 34.95 -49.87
CA ALA A 669 -16.42 34.99 -50.08
C ALA A 669 -17.16 34.68 -48.78
N ARG A 670 -18.30 35.34 -48.54
CA ARG A 670 -19.15 35.07 -47.37
C ARG A 670 -20.62 34.96 -47.76
N TRP A 671 -21.27 33.87 -47.36
CA TRP A 671 -22.71 33.72 -47.57
C TRP A 671 -23.52 34.67 -46.65
N ASP A 672 -24.55 35.32 -47.18
CA ASP A 672 -25.43 36.21 -46.43
C ASP A 672 -26.81 35.61 -46.08
N GLY A 673 -27.04 34.35 -46.44
CA GLY A 673 -28.34 33.68 -46.37
C GLY A 673 -28.98 33.50 -47.75
N THR A 674 -28.55 34.27 -48.76
CA THR A 674 -29.11 34.26 -50.12
C THR A 674 -28.06 34.17 -51.22
N ALA A 675 -26.90 34.83 -51.05
CA ALA A 675 -25.81 34.83 -52.01
C ALA A 675 -24.45 34.97 -51.31
N TRP A 676 -23.39 34.55 -51.99
CA TRP A 676 -22.00 34.78 -51.58
C TRP A 676 -21.57 36.21 -51.90
N LYS A 677 -21.13 36.92 -50.87
CA LYS A 677 -20.66 38.30 -50.91
C LYS A 677 -19.15 38.35 -51.01
N ASP A 678 -18.65 39.26 -51.83
CA ASP A 678 -17.22 39.51 -51.99
C ASP A 678 -16.69 40.35 -50.81
N GLU A 679 -15.93 39.72 -49.92
CA GLU A 679 -15.27 40.39 -48.78
C GLU A 679 -13.86 40.90 -49.16
N GLY A 680 -13.48 40.75 -50.43
CA GLY A 680 -12.29 41.34 -51.03
C GLY A 680 -10.99 40.58 -50.74
N ASN A 681 -9.89 41.26 -51.07
CA ASN A 681 -8.51 40.84 -50.82
C ASN A 681 -7.75 42.03 -50.22
N GLY A 682 -7.62 42.05 -48.89
CA GLY A 682 -6.96 43.13 -48.16
C GLY A 682 -5.48 42.93 -47.93
N ASN A 683 -5.07 41.67 -47.85
CA ASN A 683 -3.67 41.26 -47.76
C ASN A 683 -3.56 39.80 -48.18
N ILE A 684 -2.55 39.47 -48.96
CA ILE A 684 -2.25 38.10 -49.39
C ILE A 684 -0.78 37.79 -49.13
N SER A 685 -0.49 36.57 -48.68
CA SER A 685 0.87 36.11 -48.42
C SER A 685 1.00 34.64 -48.77
N GLY A 686 2.19 34.21 -49.22
CA GLY A 686 2.48 32.81 -49.57
C GLY A 686 2.89 32.62 -51.03
N THR A 687 2.57 31.45 -51.58
CA THR A 687 2.80 31.01 -52.95
C THR A 687 1.49 30.54 -53.59
N ASN A 688 1.49 30.24 -54.88
CA ASN A 688 0.31 29.69 -55.56
C ASN A 688 -0.15 28.36 -54.91
N ASP A 689 0.76 27.64 -54.24
CA ASP A 689 0.48 26.35 -53.62
C ASP A 689 0.05 26.44 -52.16
N GLU A 690 0.38 27.51 -51.42
CA GLU A 690 -0.03 27.67 -50.03
C GLU A 690 0.12 29.10 -49.53
N GLY A 691 -0.79 29.55 -48.68
CA GLY A 691 -0.73 30.91 -48.15
C GLY A 691 -1.97 31.32 -47.35
N THR A 692 -2.07 32.63 -47.10
CA THR A 692 -3.21 33.23 -46.39
C THR A 692 -3.70 34.50 -47.08
N ILE A 693 -5.02 34.70 -47.06
CA ILE A 693 -5.72 35.87 -47.57
C ILE A 693 -6.54 36.50 -46.45
N GLN A 694 -6.50 37.82 -46.31
CA GLN A 694 -7.27 38.59 -45.35
C GLN A 694 -8.37 39.41 -46.05
N SER A 695 -9.51 39.57 -45.39
CA SER A 695 -10.62 40.39 -45.89
C SER A 695 -10.18 41.84 -46.10
N LEU A 696 -10.70 42.49 -47.14
CA LEU A 696 -10.37 43.89 -47.42
C LEU A 696 -10.83 44.79 -46.28
N ASN A 697 -12.09 44.60 -45.88
CA ASN A 697 -12.75 45.36 -44.83
C ASN A 697 -13.01 44.51 -43.58
N ASN A 698 -13.39 45.21 -42.51
CA ASN A 698 -13.91 44.60 -41.29
C ASN A 698 -15.24 43.90 -41.58
N ILE A 699 -15.41 42.67 -41.10
CA ILE A 699 -16.58 41.84 -41.37
C ILE A 699 -17.58 42.00 -40.21
N SER A 700 -18.84 42.32 -40.51
CA SER A 700 -19.90 42.55 -39.52
C SER A 700 -20.93 41.42 -39.42
N ASN A 701 -21.11 40.68 -40.51
CA ASN A 701 -21.89 39.46 -40.62
C ASN A 701 -20.95 38.31 -40.90
N PHE A 702 -21.19 37.12 -40.37
CA PHE A 702 -20.26 36.01 -40.51
C PHE A 702 -20.96 34.73 -40.93
N SER A 703 -20.16 33.74 -41.33
CA SER A 703 -20.51 32.35 -41.64
C SER A 703 -21.51 32.13 -42.79
N PRO A 704 -21.28 31.07 -43.59
CA PRO A 704 -19.97 30.50 -43.91
C PRO A 704 -19.06 31.50 -44.64
N LEU A 705 -17.76 31.26 -44.54
CA LEU A 705 -16.68 31.94 -45.26
C LEU A 705 -15.94 30.93 -46.14
N GLN A 706 -15.52 31.35 -47.32
CA GLN A 706 -14.75 30.54 -48.27
C GLN A 706 -13.56 31.32 -48.80
#